data_AF-A0A7X0ESB6-F1
#
_entry.id   AF-A0A7X0ESB6-F1
#
_cell.length_a   1.000
_cell.length_b   1.000
_cell.length_c   1.000
_cell.angle_alpha   90.00
_cell.angle_beta   90.00
_cell.angle_gamma   90.00
#
_symmetry.space_group_name_H-M   'P 1'
#
loop_
_entity.id
_entity.type
_entity.pdbx_description
1 polymer ?
#
loop_
_entity_poly.entity_id
_entity_poly.type
_entity_poly.pdbx_seq_one_letter_code
_entity_poly.pdbx_strand_id
1 'polypeptide(L)'
;MNEARLPLSGNLATTPSRRSSPASLTLGLLMLAGLLALILLAQRLPPALWMQAAWQPAADDMPQLVFHFSLLPRLLMALLCGAILALAGTLMQQVLRNPLASPTTLGVASGAQLGLLVATLWAPWLLDLGREWVALVGGALATALVFALAWRRGLAPLTLILAGLVVTLYLSALNTSLMLIQQQDMNAVFIWGSGSLSQNSWQGLQFLLPRLAVVLLLLAPLLRPLALLELDDNGARSLGVPLRSLRLITLALAVYLAAAVVSTVGVIGFIGLAAPALVRLLGARRFNQRLLWSPLLGAGLLSCTDLGIQLLAGPLAELLPTGAATALLGAPLLLWLLPRLNLPAGQPAARSQVLAPRRDRPLPLLLALFAAFLVATGLALAIGQGVDGWDWRVSDAQLFDWRWPRVMAAAAAGCMLALAGCLIQRLTGNPMASPEVLGISAGAAMGLIALLFLLPVSTLALQLGLGGLGAGLTLLLIVAISHRSGFAPERVLLIGISITALFDALQVILLAGGDPRGQNLLSWMSGSTYFVGPGQALGVGFCSIVLLLAALPLCRWLELLPLGDGSSRSLGVPLVRSRMLLLGLAALLTAGATLVIGPLSFIGLLAPHLARLLGLVRARSQLLGAALLGALVMVLADWLGRNLLFPAQLPAGLLASLVGGAYFMLCLRRH
;
A
#
# COMPACT_ATOMS: atom_id res chain seq x y z
N MET A 1 59.93 8.19 -9.73
CA MET A 1 59.82 6.72 -9.80
C MET A 1 59.01 6.25 -8.59
N ASN A 2 57.67 6.25 -8.72
CA ASN A 2 56.74 5.56 -7.83
C ASN A 2 55.35 5.68 -8.46
N GLU A 3 54.99 4.69 -9.26
CA GLU A 3 53.70 4.63 -9.94
C GLU A 3 52.57 4.28 -8.97
N ALA A 4 51.49 5.03 -9.11
CA ALA A 4 50.25 4.92 -8.37
C ALA A 4 49.48 3.64 -8.76
N ARG A 5 49.16 2.81 -7.76
CA ARG A 5 48.18 1.72 -7.92
C ARG A 5 46.77 2.27 -7.71
N LEU A 6 46.06 2.46 -8.82
CA LEU A 6 44.59 2.58 -8.86
C LEU A 6 43.94 1.29 -8.34
N PRO A 7 42.91 1.33 -7.49
CA PRO A 7 42.12 0.14 -7.19
C PRO A 7 41.17 -0.10 -8.36
N LEU A 8 41.49 -1.09 -9.19
CA LEU A 8 40.59 -1.67 -10.18
C LEU A 8 39.32 -2.14 -9.46
N SER A 9 38.19 -1.53 -9.81
CA SER A 9 36.86 -2.03 -9.48
C SER A 9 36.70 -3.42 -10.10
N GLY A 10 36.88 -4.45 -9.29
CA GLY A 10 36.58 -5.83 -9.63
C GLY A 10 35.09 -5.98 -9.90
N ASN A 11 34.68 -5.77 -11.15
CA ASN A 11 33.53 -6.47 -11.70
C ASN A 11 33.90 -7.96 -11.66
N LEU A 12 33.45 -8.65 -10.60
CA LEU A 12 33.34 -10.10 -10.64
C LEU A 12 32.38 -10.44 -11.78
N ALA A 13 32.96 -10.71 -12.94
CA ALA A 13 32.31 -11.39 -14.04
C ALA A 13 31.84 -12.75 -13.50
N THR A 14 30.60 -12.78 -13.00
CA THR A 14 29.89 -14.02 -12.76
C THR A 14 29.84 -14.76 -14.10
N THR A 15 30.43 -15.94 -14.15
CA THR A 15 30.26 -16.90 -15.24
C THR A 15 28.78 -16.97 -15.65
N PRO A 16 28.45 -17.10 -16.95
CA PRO A 16 27.07 -17.25 -17.37
C PRO A 16 26.57 -18.62 -16.91
N SER A 17 26.11 -18.72 -15.66
CA SER A 17 25.24 -19.81 -15.24
C SER A 17 24.11 -19.89 -16.26
N ARG A 18 23.78 -21.10 -16.74
CA ARG A 18 22.67 -21.35 -17.68
C ARG A 18 21.46 -20.53 -17.25
N ARG A 19 21.26 -19.36 -17.86
CA ARG A 19 20.13 -18.49 -17.53
C ARG A 19 18.91 -19.22 -18.04
N SER A 20 18.10 -19.73 -17.11
CA SER A 20 16.81 -20.32 -17.41
C SER A 20 16.04 -19.36 -18.32
N SER A 21 15.56 -19.87 -19.46
CA SER A 21 14.78 -19.06 -20.38
C SER A 21 13.43 -18.75 -19.73
N PRO A 22 12.78 -17.61 -20.07
CA PRO A 22 11.44 -17.32 -19.57
C PRO A 22 10.48 -18.49 -19.91
N ALA A 23 10.67 -19.10 -21.08
CA ALA A 23 9.92 -20.27 -21.54
C ALA A 23 10.00 -21.47 -20.58
N SER A 24 11.17 -21.78 -20.01
CA SER A 24 11.33 -22.97 -19.16
C SER A 24 10.58 -22.81 -17.83
N LEU A 25 10.63 -21.63 -17.20
CA LEU A 25 9.90 -21.38 -15.97
C LEU A 25 8.38 -21.31 -16.22
N THR A 26 7.95 -20.65 -17.31
CA THR A 26 6.53 -20.62 -17.66
C THR A 26 5.97 -22.01 -17.93
N LEU A 27 6.70 -22.82 -18.69
CA LEU A 27 6.29 -24.19 -18.98
C LEU A 27 6.26 -25.02 -17.70
N GLY A 28 7.29 -24.92 -16.85
CA GLY A 28 7.34 -25.61 -15.57
C GLY A 28 6.18 -25.24 -14.64
N LEU A 29 5.83 -23.96 -14.53
CA LEU A 29 4.69 -23.51 -13.73
C LEU A 29 3.35 -23.98 -14.32
N LEU A 30 3.17 -23.91 -15.64
CA LEU A 30 1.94 -24.39 -16.28
C LEU A 30 1.80 -25.92 -16.19
N MET A 31 2.90 -26.67 -16.30
CA MET A 31 2.91 -28.12 -16.07
C MET A 31 2.59 -28.46 -14.61
N LEU A 32 3.16 -27.73 -13.65
CA LEU A 32 2.83 -27.88 -12.24
C LEU A 32 1.35 -27.58 -11.99
N ALA A 33 0.82 -26.48 -12.54
CA ALA A 33 -0.60 -26.16 -12.43
C ALA A 33 -1.47 -27.25 -13.06
N GLY A 34 -1.10 -27.78 -14.23
CA GLY A 34 -1.79 -28.89 -14.87
C GLY A 34 -1.79 -30.16 -14.00
N LEU A 35 -0.64 -30.51 -13.42
CA LEU A 35 -0.52 -31.65 -12.50
C LEU A 35 -1.39 -31.48 -11.25
N LEU A 36 -1.32 -30.31 -10.59
CA LEU A 36 -2.14 -30.01 -9.41
C LEU A 36 -3.63 -30.01 -9.75
N ALA A 37 -4.02 -29.50 -10.91
CA ALA A 37 -5.39 -29.53 -11.39
C ALA A 37 -5.87 -30.97 -11.62
N LEU A 38 -5.05 -31.83 -12.25
CA LEU A 38 -5.39 -33.24 -12.43
C LEU A 38 -5.57 -33.97 -11.09
N ILE A 39 -4.70 -33.71 -10.11
CA ILE A 39 -4.84 -34.27 -8.76
C ILE A 39 -6.15 -33.81 -8.11
N LEU A 40 -6.44 -32.50 -8.14
CA LEU A 40 -7.66 -31.93 -7.57
C LEU A 40 -8.93 -32.49 -8.23
N LEU A 41 -8.96 -32.55 -9.57
CA LEU A 41 -10.09 -33.07 -10.33
C LEU A 41 -10.31 -34.56 -10.05
N ALA A 42 -9.25 -35.35 -9.95
CA ALA A 42 -9.33 -36.78 -9.66
C ALA A 42 -9.83 -37.07 -8.24
N GLN A 43 -9.54 -36.20 -7.27
CA GLN A 43 -10.07 -36.30 -5.91
C GLN A 43 -11.57 -35.97 -5.83
N ARG A 44 -12.11 -35.19 -6.78
CA ARG A 44 -13.49 -34.70 -6.77
C ARG A 44 -14.44 -35.52 -7.64
N LEU A 45 -13.96 -36.04 -8.77
CA LEU A 45 -14.75 -36.83 -9.71
C LEU A 45 -13.90 -37.91 -10.39
N PRO A 46 -14.38 -39.16 -10.52
CA PRO A 46 -13.67 -40.20 -11.27
C PRO A 46 -13.35 -39.77 -12.71
N PRO A 47 -12.13 -40.06 -13.23
CA PRO A 47 -11.72 -39.65 -14.59
C PRO A 47 -12.66 -40.10 -15.71
N ALA A 48 -13.35 -41.23 -15.53
CA ALA A 48 -14.31 -41.75 -16.50
C ALA A 48 -15.50 -40.79 -16.75
N LEU A 49 -15.87 -40.00 -15.74
CA LEU A 49 -17.02 -39.09 -15.81
C LEU A 49 -16.64 -37.67 -16.23
N TRP A 50 -15.34 -37.36 -16.39
CA TRP A 50 -14.89 -35.98 -16.67
C TRP A 50 -15.45 -35.42 -17.97
N MET A 51 -15.49 -36.23 -19.04
CA MET A 51 -15.98 -35.77 -20.34
C MET A 51 -17.47 -35.43 -20.27
N GLN A 52 -18.27 -36.28 -19.63
CA GLN A 52 -19.70 -36.04 -19.43
C GLN A 52 -19.91 -34.80 -18.55
N ALA A 53 -19.28 -34.76 -17.36
CA ALA A 53 -19.43 -33.66 -16.42
C ALA A 53 -18.95 -32.31 -17.00
N ALA A 54 -17.93 -32.30 -17.87
CA ALA A 54 -17.42 -31.06 -18.46
C ALA A 54 -18.41 -30.41 -19.44
N TRP A 55 -19.21 -31.20 -20.17
CA TRP A 55 -20.07 -30.68 -21.25
C TRP A 55 -21.57 -30.80 -20.95
N GLN A 56 -22.00 -31.89 -20.32
CA GLN A 56 -23.39 -32.22 -20.05
C GLN A 56 -23.49 -32.90 -18.66
N PRO A 57 -23.31 -32.15 -17.56
CA PRO A 57 -23.43 -32.71 -16.22
C PRO A 57 -24.87 -33.21 -15.99
N ALA A 58 -25.01 -34.39 -15.39
CA ALA A 58 -26.32 -34.91 -15.00
C ALA A 58 -26.94 -34.02 -13.90
N ALA A 59 -28.21 -33.65 -14.06
CA ALA A 59 -28.88 -32.68 -13.17
C ALA A 59 -29.12 -33.22 -11.74
N ASP A 60 -29.09 -34.53 -11.58
CA ASP A 60 -29.26 -35.28 -10.34
C ASP A 60 -27.93 -35.66 -9.66
N ASP A 61 -26.78 -35.43 -10.32
CA ASP A 61 -25.44 -35.77 -9.81
C ASP A 61 -24.70 -34.52 -9.31
N MET A 62 -24.78 -34.26 -8.00
CA MET A 62 -24.13 -33.11 -7.38
C MET A 62 -22.61 -33.02 -7.64
N PRO A 63 -21.81 -34.10 -7.51
CA PRO A 63 -20.42 -34.11 -7.93
C PRO A 63 -20.18 -33.61 -9.37
N GLN A 64 -21.01 -34.01 -10.34
CA GLN A 64 -20.89 -33.50 -11.72
C GLN A 64 -21.24 -32.02 -11.83
N LEU A 65 -22.27 -31.57 -11.10
CA LEU A 65 -22.65 -30.15 -11.06
C LEU A 65 -21.55 -29.27 -10.44
N VAL A 66 -20.95 -29.68 -9.32
CA VAL A 66 -19.82 -28.98 -8.68
C VAL A 66 -18.61 -28.95 -9.61
N PHE A 67 -18.33 -30.06 -10.29
CA PHE A 67 -17.25 -30.14 -11.28
C PHE A 67 -17.45 -29.12 -12.41
N HIS A 68 -18.65 -29.07 -12.99
CA HIS A 68 -18.98 -28.22 -14.12
C HIS A 68 -19.11 -26.73 -13.77
N PHE A 69 -19.83 -26.40 -12.69
CA PHE A 69 -20.20 -25.02 -12.38
C PHE A 69 -19.25 -24.34 -11.39
N SER A 70 -18.44 -25.09 -10.65
CA SER A 70 -17.50 -24.53 -9.68
C SER A 70 -16.04 -24.80 -10.02
N LEU A 71 -15.64 -26.06 -10.18
CA LEU A 71 -14.23 -26.43 -10.35
C LEU A 71 -13.65 -25.96 -11.69
N LEU A 72 -14.29 -26.31 -12.82
CA LEU A 72 -13.80 -25.90 -14.14
C LEU A 72 -13.76 -24.37 -14.33
N PRO A 73 -14.82 -23.61 -13.98
CA PRO A 73 -14.78 -22.15 -14.08
C PRO A 73 -13.71 -21.54 -13.18
N ARG A 74 -13.51 -22.04 -11.95
CA ARG A 74 -12.45 -21.56 -11.04
C ARG A 74 -11.06 -21.76 -11.63
N LEU A 75 -10.75 -22.92 -12.21
CA LEU A 75 -9.47 -23.20 -12.86
C LEU A 75 -9.20 -22.25 -14.03
N LEU A 76 -10.19 -22.06 -14.90
CA LEU A 76 -10.07 -21.18 -16.05
C LEU A 76 -9.99 -19.70 -15.64
N MET A 77 -10.73 -19.31 -14.60
CA MET A 77 -10.63 -17.97 -14.02
C MET A 77 -9.25 -17.73 -13.40
N ALA A 78 -8.63 -18.71 -12.73
CA ALA A 78 -7.27 -18.57 -12.21
C ALA A 78 -6.25 -18.32 -13.34
N LEU A 79 -6.33 -19.08 -14.43
CA LEU A 79 -5.48 -18.87 -15.61
C LEU A 79 -5.73 -17.51 -16.26
N LEU A 80 -7.00 -17.18 -16.50
CA LEU A 80 -7.40 -15.96 -17.21
C LEU A 80 -7.08 -14.70 -16.40
N CYS A 81 -7.48 -14.65 -15.13
CA CYS A 81 -7.19 -13.51 -14.25
C CYS A 81 -5.67 -13.33 -14.08
N GLY A 82 -4.91 -14.44 -13.93
CA GLY A 82 -3.46 -14.38 -13.82
C GLY A 82 -2.80 -13.80 -15.07
N ALA A 83 -3.27 -14.20 -16.25
CA ALA A 83 -2.82 -13.64 -17.52
C ALA A 83 -3.17 -12.16 -17.68
N ILE A 84 -4.42 -11.79 -17.37
CA ILE A 84 -4.91 -10.41 -17.51
C ILE A 84 -4.18 -9.47 -16.55
N LEU A 85 -4.00 -9.85 -15.28
CA LEU A 85 -3.30 -9.02 -14.29
C LEU A 85 -1.82 -8.84 -14.65
N ALA A 86 -1.17 -9.90 -15.12
CA ALA A 86 0.21 -9.81 -15.60
C ALA A 86 0.33 -8.99 -16.89
N LEU A 87 -0.64 -9.07 -17.81
CA LEU A 87 -0.71 -8.20 -19.00
C LEU A 87 -0.86 -6.73 -18.58
N ALA A 88 -1.83 -6.40 -17.74
CA ALA A 88 -2.05 -5.05 -17.23
C ALA A 88 -0.79 -4.51 -16.52
N GLY A 89 -0.13 -5.36 -15.72
CA GLY A 89 1.16 -5.06 -15.10
C GLY A 89 2.25 -4.72 -16.12
N THR A 90 2.41 -5.51 -17.17
CA THR A 90 3.42 -5.23 -18.23
C THR A 90 3.19 -3.88 -18.91
N LEU A 91 1.92 -3.56 -19.22
CA LEU A 91 1.55 -2.31 -19.86
C LEU A 91 1.84 -1.13 -18.95
N MET A 92 1.47 -1.22 -17.67
CA MET A 92 1.73 -0.15 -16.71
C MET A 92 3.22 0.04 -16.45
N GLN A 93 3.99 -1.03 -16.31
CA GLN A 93 5.44 -0.93 -16.11
C GLN A 93 6.14 -0.33 -17.34
N GLN A 94 5.64 -0.61 -18.55
CA GLN A 94 6.16 -0.04 -19.79
C GLN A 94 5.86 1.47 -19.85
N VAL A 95 4.61 1.86 -19.62
CA VAL A 95 4.17 3.25 -19.75
C VAL A 95 4.74 4.15 -18.66
N LEU A 96 4.79 3.65 -17.41
CA LEU A 96 5.30 4.39 -16.26
C LEU A 96 6.83 4.31 -16.12
N ARG A 97 7.49 3.49 -16.95
CA ARG A 97 8.94 3.18 -16.84
C ARG A 97 9.38 2.83 -15.43
N ASN A 98 8.50 2.15 -14.71
CA ASN A 98 8.72 1.75 -13.33
C ASN A 98 8.47 0.25 -13.22
N PRO A 99 9.49 -0.59 -12.92
CA PRO A 99 9.33 -2.04 -12.80
C PRO A 99 8.43 -2.45 -11.62
N LEU A 100 8.03 -1.52 -10.76
CA LEU A 100 7.20 -1.75 -9.58
C LEU A 100 5.80 -1.18 -9.73
N ALA A 101 5.47 -0.61 -10.90
CA ALA A 101 4.11 -0.22 -11.21
C ALA A 101 3.19 -1.45 -11.23
N SER A 102 2.02 -1.30 -10.62
CA SER A 102 0.96 -2.31 -10.56
C SER A 102 -0.40 -1.64 -10.77
N PRO A 103 -1.38 -2.30 -11.39
CA PRO A 103 -2.74 -1.77 -11.54
C PRO A 103 -3.42 -1.38 -10.23
N THR A 104 -3.07 -2.05 -9.14
CA THR A 104 -3.56 -1.71 -7.81
C THR A 104 -3.08 -0.35 -7.28
N THR A 105 -2.03 0.25 -7.88
CA THR A 105 -1.49 1.54 -7.40
C THR A 105 -2.25 2.77 -7.92
N LEU A 106 -3.23 2.60 -8.82
CA LEU A 106 -4.03 3.70 -9.39
C LEU A 106 -5.43 3.84 -8.74
N GLY A 107 -5.63 3.30 -7.52
CA GLY A 107 -6.88 3.46 -6.78
C GLY A 107 -8.05 2.61 -7.26
N VAL A 108 -7.85 1.77 -8.29
CA VAL A 108 -8.89 0.91 -8.90
C VAL A 108 -9.56 0.02 -7.85
N ALA A 109 -8.75 -0.67 -7.04
CA ALA A 109 -9.23 -1.59 -6.02
C ALA A 109 -10.06 -0.88 -4.94
N SER A 110 -9.53 0.20 -4.36
CA SER A 110 -10.23 0.98 -3.33
C SER A 110 -11.51 1.61 -3.87
N GLY A 111 -11.52 2.07 -5.13
CA GLY A 111 -12.71 2.61 -5.79
C GLY A 111 -13.77 1.55 -6.07
N ALA A 112 -13.38 0.37 -6.53
CA ALA A 112 -14.30 -0.75 -6.75
C ALA A 112 -14.97 -1.19 -5.44
N GLN A 113 -14.18 -1.31 -4.38
CA GLN A 113 -14.68 -1.63 -3.04
C GLN A 113 -15.62 -0.53 -2.52
N LEU A 114 -15.25 0.76 -2.65
CA LEU A 114 -16.13 1.86 -2.24
C LEU A 114 -17.46 1.84 -3.01
N GLY A 115 -17.42 1.57 -4.32
CA GLY A 115 -18.63 1.45 -5.15
C GLY A 115 -19.57 0.36 -4.64
N LEU A 116 -19.02 -0.80 -4.28
CA LEU A 116 -19.80 -1.89 -3.68
C LEU A 116 -20.33 -1.51 -2.29
N LEU A 117 -19.52 -0.90 -1.42
CA LEU A 117 -19.99 -0.45 -0.09
C LEU A 117 -21.15 0.54 -0.22
N VAL A 118 -21.02 1.53 -1.11
CA VAL A 118 -22.06 2.54 -1.35
C VAL A 118 -23.33 1.91 -1.89
N ALA A 119 -23.22 0.98 -2.85
CA ALA A 119 -24.37 0.27 -3.38
C ALA A 119 -25.03 -0.60 -2.30
N THR A 120 -24.27 -1.38 -1.54
CA THR A 120 -24.82 -2.23 -0.47
C THR A 120 -25.55 -1.42 0.60
N LEU A 121 -25.05 -0.24 0.96
CA LEU A 121 -25.65 0.59 2.02
C LEU A 121 -26.86 1.39 1.56
N TRP A 122 -26.76 2.03 0.38
CA TRP A 122 -27.74 3.05 -0.03
C TRP A 122 -28.47 2.75 -1.33
N ALA A 123 -27.96 1.83 -2.16
CA ALA A 123 -28.59 1.47 -3.43
C ALA A 123 -28.48 -0.03 -3.74
N PRO A 124 -29.06 -0.93 -2.91
CA PRO A 124 -28.90 -2.37 -3.09
C PRO A 124 -29.40 -2.88 -4.44
N TRP A 125 -30.41 -2.21 -5.02
CA TRP A 125 -30.97 -2.49 -6.34
C TRP A 125 -29.94 -2.41 -7.49
N LEU A 126 -28.82 -1.68 -7.30
CA LEU A 126 -27.72 -1.66 -8.27
C LEU A 126 -26.99 -3.01 -8.33
N LEU A 127 -27.03 -3.79 -7.26
CA LEU A 127 -26.39 -5.11 -7.21
C LEU A 127 -27.14 -6.14 -8.06
N ASP A 128 -28.46 -5.97 -8.23
CA ASP A 128 -29.30 -6.80 -9.10
C ASP A 128 -28.95 -6.61 -10.59
N LEU A 129 -28.46 -5.42 -10.96
CA LEU A 129 -27.93 -5.14 -12.31
C LEU A 129 -26.59 -5.84 -12.58
N GLY A 130 -25.95 -6.35 -11.53
CA GLY A 130 -24.65 -7.04 -11.56
C GLY A 130 -23.62 -6.32 -10.70
N ARG A 131 -23.18 -7.01 -9.64
CA ARG A 131 -22.09 -6.56 -8.75
C ARG A 131 -20.82 -6.19 -9.52
N GLU A 132 -20.53 -6.88 -10.61
CA GLU A 132 -19.33 -6.66 -11.42
C GLU A 132 -19.34 -5.25 -12.05
N TRP A 133 -20.51 -4.78 -12.48
CA TRP A 133 -20.65 -3.45 -13.07
C TRP A 133 -20.49 -2.34 -12.05
N VAL A 134 -21.08 -2.52 -10.86
CA VAL A 134 -20.93 -1.57 -9.74
C VAL A 134 -19.46 -1.42 -9.36
N ALA A 135 -18.76 -2.54 -9.16
CA ALA A 135 -17.34 -2.55 -8.85
C ALA A 135 -16.50 -1.92 -9.97
N LEU A 136 -16.80 -2.23 -11.24
CA LEU A 136 -16.11 -1.68 -12.40
C LEU A 136 -16.27 -0.16 -12.48
N VAL A 137 -17.49 0.37 -12.28
CA VAL A 137 -17.77 1.81 -12.29
C VAL A 137 -17.05 2.51 -11.13
N GLY A 138 -17.09 1.95 -9.92
CA GLY A 138 -16.36 2.49 -8.78
C GLY A 138 -14.85 2.59 -9.02
N GLY A 139 -14.25 1.53 -9.58
CA GLY A 139 -12.83 1.53 -9.96
C GLY A 139 -12.50 2.51 -11.10
N ALA A 140 -13.39 2.64 -12.08
CA ALA A 140 -13.24 3.59 -13.19
C ALA A 140 -13.29 5.04 -12.71
N LEU A 141 -14.21 5.39 -11.79
CA LEU A 141 -14.31 6.72 -11.20
C LEU A 141 -13.06 7.08 -10.39
N ALA A 142 -12.54 6.16 -9.58
CA ALA A 142 -11.28 6.37 -8.86
C ALA A 142 -10.11 6.63 -9.81
N THR A 143 -10.02 5.87 -10.91
CA THR A 143 -8.97 6.06 -11.92
C THR A 143 -9.13 7.39 -12.66
N ALA A 144 -10.36 7.77 -13.01
CA ALA A 144 -10.65 9.05 -13.63
C ALA A 144 -10.21 10.21 -12.74
N LEU A 145 -10.43 10.12 -11.42
CA LEU A 145 -9.92 11.09 -10.45
C LEU A 145 -8.38 11.17 -10.47
N VAL A 146 -7.69 10.03 -10.50
CA VAL A 146 -6.21 10.00 -10.61
C VAL A 146 -5.74 10.69 -11.90
N PHE A 147 -6.36 10.39 -13.04
CA PHE A 147 -6.03 11.03 -14.31
C PHE A 147 -6.34 12.53 -14.31
N ALA A 148 -7.45 12.95 -13.70
CA ALA A 148 -7.80 14.36 -13.56
C ALA A 148 -6.75 15.14 -12.74
N LEU A 149 -6.27 14.55 -11.64
CA LEU A 149 -5.21 15.13 -10.81
C LEU A 149 -3.87 15.21 -11.55
N ALA A 150 -3.51 14.20 -12.35
CA ALA A 150 -2.25 14.18 -13.10
C ALA A 150 -2.31 14.92 -14.46
N TRP A 151 -3.49 15.40 -14.87
CA TRP A 151 -3.74 15.92 -16.23
C TRP A 151 -2.86 17.12 -16.58
N ARG A 152 -2.71 18.07 -15.64
CA ARG A 152 -1.94 19.32 -15.83
C ARG A 152 -0.44 19.07 -16.07
N ARG A 153 0.08 17.97 -15.53
CA ARG A 153 1.50 17.58 -15.64
C ARG A 153 1.75 16.59 -16.78
N GLY A 154 0.85 16.54 -17.76
CA GLY A 154 0.99 15.70 -18.95
C GLY A 154 1.04 14.20 -18.65
N LEU A 155 0.40 13.76 -17.56
CA LEU A 155 0.39 12.37 -17.11
C LEU A 155 1.82 11.83 -16.89
N ALA A 156 2.69 12.65 -16.29
CA ALA A 156 4.05 12.24 -15.95
C ALA A 156 4.02 11.04 -14.96
N PRO A 157 4.85 10.00 -15.14
CA PRO A 157 4.76 8.77 -14.35
C PRO A 157 4.78 8.97 -12.83
N LEU A 158 5.70 9.81 -12.33
CA LEU A 158 5.79 10.11 -10.90
C LEU A 158 4.49 10.74 -10.37
N THR A 159 3.91 11.66 -11.14
CA THR A 159 2.68 12.37 -10.74
C THR A 159 1.47 11.45 -10.71
N LEU A 160 1.40 10.49 -11.64
CA LEU A 160 0.38 9.45 -11.66
C LEU A 160 0.49 8.50 -10.47
N ILE A 161 1.70 8.05 -10.15
CA ILE A 161 1.94 7.16 -9.00
C ILE A 161 1.56 7.87 -7.69
N LEU A 162 1.93 9.14 -7.54
CA LEU A 162 1.59 9.93 -6.36
C LEU A 162 0.09 10.21 -6.25
N ALA A 163 -0.56 10.62 -7.34
CA ALA A 163 -2.01 10.81 -7.36
C ALA A 163 -2.74 9.50 -7.06
N GLY A 164 -2.31 8.39 -7.66
CA GLY A 164 -2.83 7.05 -7.41
C GLY A 164 -2.70 6.61 -5.96
N LEU A 165 -1.54 6.84 -5.34
CA LEU A 165 -1.31 6.54 -3.92
C LEU A 165 -2.22 7.37 -3.01
N VAL A 166 -2.34 8.69 -3.26
CA VAL A 166 -3.23 9.57 -2.47
C VAL A 166 -4.69 9.15 -2.60
N VAL A 167 -5.16 8.86 -3.82
CA VAL A 167 -6.55 8.41 -4.06
C VAL A 167 -6.80 7.05 -3.40
N THR A 168 -5.89 6.09 -3.56
CA THR A 168 -5.98 4.76 -2.91
C THR A 168 -6.17 4.91 -1.40
N LEU A 169 -5.27 5.66 -0.74
CA LEU A 169 -5.30 5.85 0.71
C LEU A 169 -6.56 6.59 1.19
N TYR A 170 -7.00 7.61 0.45
CA TYR A 170 -8.22 8.35 0.77
C TYR A 170 -9.48 7.47 0.67
N LEU A 171 -9.62 6.72 -0.43
CA LEU A 171 -10.75 5.80 -0.62
C LEU A 171 -10.70 4.64 0.36
N SER A 172 -9.53 4.12 0.70
CA SER A 172 -9.37 3.10 1.75
C SER A 172 -9.79 3.63 3.12
N ALA A 173 -9.45 4.88 3.46
CA ALA A 173 -9.92 5.49 4.71
C ALA A 173 -11.46 5.64 4.75
N LEU A 174 -12.09 5.95 3.60
CA LEU A 174 -13.55 5.94 3.48
C LEU A 174 -14.11 4.52 3.67
N ASN A 175 -13.54 3.51 3.01
CA ASN A 175 -13.97 2.12 3.13
C ASN A 175 -13.94 1.67 4.60
N THR A 176 -12.82 1.89 5.30
CA THR A 176 -12.69 1.52 6.72
C THR A 176 -13.65 2.32 7.60
N SER A 177 -13.87 3.61 7.31
CA SER A 177 -14.83 4.43 8.08
C SER A 177 -16.25 3.88 7.97
N LEU A 178 -16.71 3.53 6.76
CA LEU A 178 -18.03 2.95 6.54
C LEU A 178 -18.17 1.56 7.18
N MET A 179 -17.13 0.72 7.08
CA MET A 179 -17.12 -0.60 7.71
C MET A 179 -17.20 -0.53 9.25
N LEU A 180 -16.61 0.49 9.87
CA LEU A 180 -16.67 0.67 11.33
C LEU A 180 -18.01 1.18 11.82
N ILE A 181 -18.70 2.00 11.01
CA ILE A 181 -20.04 2.51 11.33
C ILE A 181 -21.07 1.38 11.17
N GLN A 182 -20.98 0.57 10.11
CA GLN A 182 -21.97 -0.45 9.75
C GLN A 182 -21.40 -1.87 9.88
N GLN A 183 -21.09 -2.30 11.10
CA GLN A 183 -20.28 -3.49 11.39
C GLN A 183 -20.86 -4.83 10.92
N GLN A 184 -22.19 -4.98 10.85
CA GLN A 184 -22.83 -6.27 10.56
C GLN A 184 -23.06 -6.51 9.05
N ASP A 185 -23.38 -5.46 8.30
CA ASP A 185 -23.80 -5.56 6.89
C ASP A 185 -22.61 -5.61 5.90
N MET A 186 -21.39 -5.33 6.36
CA MET A 186 -20.24 -5.05 5.50
C MET A 186 -19.20 -6.18 5.42
N ASN A 187 -19.38 -7.28 6.17
CA ASN A 187 -18.44 -8.42 6.17
C ASN A 187 -18.30 -9.07 4.79
N ALA A 188 -19.39 -9.18 4.03
CA ALA A 188 -19.37 -9.73 2.68
C ALA A 188 -18.49 -8.90 1.72
N VAL A 189 -18.52 -7.57 1.85
CA VAL A 189 -17.70 -6.67 1.02
C VAL A 189 -16.24 -6.71 1.44
N PHE A 190 -15.95 -6.93 2.72
CA PHE A 190 -14.60 -7.18 3.21
C PHE A 190 -14.01 -8.47 2.63
N ILE A 191 -14.74 -9.59 2.74
CA ILE A 191 -14.32 -10.88 2.18
C ILE A 191 -14.17 -10.79 0.66
N TRP A 192 -15.08 -10.10 -0.04
CA TRP A 192 -14.89 -9.83 -1.48
C TRP A 192 -13.60 -9.04 -1.75
N GLY A 193 -13.31 -8.02 -0.94
CA GLY A 193 -12.10 -7.20 -1.04
C GLY A 193 -10.80 -7.97 -0.85
N SER A 194 -10.84 -9.13 -0.18
CA SER A 194 -9.68 -10.01 0.03
C SER A 194 -9.27 -10.83 -1.19
N GLY A 195 -10.12 -10.88 -2.23
CA GLY A 195 -9.89 -11.61 -3.47
C GLY A 195 -10.19 -13.11 -3.35
N SER A 196 -11.25 -13.57 -4.02
CA SER A 196 -11.65 -14.97 -4.06
C SER A 196 -11.89 -15.45 -5.49
N LEU A 197 -11.26 -16.56 -5.86
CA LEU A 197 -11.49 -17.25 -7.13
C LEU A 197 -12.64 -18.25 -7.06
N SER A 198 -13.36 -18.34 -5.94
CA SER A 198 -14.55 -19.20 -5.86
C SER A 198 -15.58 -18.80 -6.90
N GLN A 199 -16.03 -19.76 -7.72
CA GLN A 199 -17.02 -19.57 -8.76
C GLN A 199 -18.17 -20.53 -8.56
N ASN A 200 -19.36 -20.11 -8.95
CA ASN A 200 -20.59 -20.92 -8.96
C ASN A 200 -21.24 -20.97 -10.36
N SER A 201 -20.63 -20.35 -11.37
CA SER A 201 -21.11 -20.34 -12.75
C SER A 201 -20.00 -19.97 -13.74
N TRP A 202 -20.30 -20.09 -15.04
CA TRP A 202 -19.44 -19.64 -16.14
C TRP A 202 -19.50 -18.14 -16.41
N GLN A 203 -20.37 -17.40 -15.72
CA GLN A 203 -20.66 -15.98 -15.99
C GLN A 203 -19.41 -15.10 -15.87
N GLY A 204 -18.56 -15.35 -14.88
CA GLY A 204 -17.29 -14.61 -14.71
C GLY A 204 -16.36 -14.78 -15.92
N LEU A 205 -16.26 -16.00 -16.46
CA LEU A 205 -15.43 -16.29 -17.64
C LEU A 205 -16.01 -15.62 -18.89
N GLN A 206 -17.33 -15.74 -19.09
CA GLN A 206 -18.06 -15.09 -20.19
C GLN A 206 -17.99 -13.56 -20.11
N PHE A 207 -17.85 -13.00 -18.90
CA PHE A 207 -17.63 -11.58 -18.70
C PHE A 207 -16.21 -11.16 -19.08
N LEU A 208 -15.16 -11.89 -18.67
CA LEU A 208 -13.77 -11.46 -18.88
C LEU A 208 -13.24 -11.70 -20.30
N LEU A 209 -13.57 -12.83 -20.93
CA LEU A 209 -13.05 -13.19 -22.26
C LEU A 209 -13.30 -12.13 -23.35
N PRO A 210 -14.54 -11.63 -23.58
CA PRO A 210 -14.78 -10.63 -24.61
C PRO A 210 -14.05 -9.31 -24.29
N ARG A 211 -13.93 -8.95 -23.01
CA ARG A 211 -13.23 -7.72 -22.59
C ARG A 211 -11.73 -7.83 -22.84
N LEU A 212 -11.12 -8.99 -22.58
CA LEU A 212 -9.74 -9.25 -22.95
C LEU A 212 -9.55 -9.18 -24.47
N ALA A 213 -10.43 -9.81 -25.25
CA ALA A 213 -10.35 -9.79 -26.71
C ALA A 213 -10.42 -8.36 -27.27
N VAL A 214 -11.35 -7.54 -26.79
CA VAL A 214 -11.48 -6.12 -27.17
C VAL A 214 -10.20 -5.35 -26.82
N VAL A 215 -9.64 -5.53 -25.63
CA VAL A 215 -8.41 -4.82 -25.24
C VAL A 215 -7.21 -5.27 -26.06
N LEU A 216 -7.07 -6.56 -26.37
CA LEU A 216 -6.00 -7.05 -27.24
C LEU A 216 -6.10 -6.46 -28.66
N LEU A 217 -7.31 -6.33 -29.19
CA LEU A 217 -7.57 -5.69 -30.48
C LEU A 217 -7.18 -4.20 -30.46
N LEU A 218 -7.56 -3.48 -29.39
CA LEU A 218 -7.21 -2.06 -29.21
C LEU A 218 -5.71 -1.85 -28.92
N LEU A 219 -5.04 -2.83 -28.32
CA LEU A 219 -3.61 -2.78 -28.02
C LEU A 219 -2.73 -3.05 -29.24
N ALA A 220 -3.20 -3.86 -30.20
CA ALA A 220 -2.46 -4.23 -31.41
C ALA A 220 -1.82 -3.03 -32.16
N PRO A 221 -2.53 -1.92 -32.45
CA PRO A 221 -1.92 -0.75 -33.10
C PRO A 221 -0.94 0.02 -32.19
N LEU A 222 -1.04 -0.14 -30.87
CA LEU A 222 -0.21 0.56 -29.88
C LEU A 222 1.14 -0.14 -29.61
N LEU A 223 1.32 -1.38 -30.06
CA LEU A 223 2.52 -2.18 -29.75
C LEU A 223 3.82 -1.51 -30.19
N ARG A 224 3.86 -0.96 -31.42
CA ARG A 224 5.05 -0.28 -31.95
C ARG A 224 5.34 1.02 -31.17
N PRO A 225 4.37 1.96 -31.00
CA PRO A 225 4.57 3.14 -30.16
C PRO A 225 5.00 2.82 -28.72
N LEU A 226 4.47 1.75 -28.12
CA LEU A 226 4.82 1.33 -26.76
C LEU A 226 6.24 0.81 -26.65
N ALA A 227 6.74 0.10 -27.67
CA ALA A 227 8.14 -0.32 -27.71
C ALA A 227 9.10 0.89 -27.76
N LEU A 228 8.71 1.99 -28.41
CA LEU A 228 9.50 3.22 -28.45
C LEU A 228 9.59 3.94 -27.09
N LEU A 229 8.72 3.61 -26.13
CA LEU A 229 8.83 4.13 -24.76
C LEU A 229 10.03 3.53 -23.99
N GLU A 230 10.76 2.55 -24.55
CA GLU A 230 12.05 2.14 -23.99
C GLU A 230 13.14 3.23 -24.16
N LEU A 231 13.00 4.13 -25.14
CA LEU A 231 13.79 5.35 -25.26
C LEU A 231 13.37 6.37 -24.19
N ASP A 232 14.12 7.44 -24.00
CA ASP A 232 13.72 8.54 -23.11
C ASP A 232 12.54 9.35 -23.67
N ASP A 233 11.96 10.26 -22.88
CA ASP A 233 10.80 11.05 -23.33
C ASP A 233 11.13 11.92 -24.55
N ASN A 234 12.36 12.43 -24.63
CA ASN A 234 12.80 13.25 -25.75
C ASN A 234 13.03 12.41 -27.00
N GLY A 235 13.68 11.24 -26.88
CA GLY A 235 13.87 10.30 -27.99
C GLY A 235 12.56 9.74 -28.54
N ALA A 236 11.56 9.48 -27.68
CA ALA A 236 10.25 9.07 -28.16
C ALA A 236 9.49 10.21 -28.87
N ARG A 237 9.60 11.46 -28.37
CA ARG A 237 8.98 12.64 -28.99
C ARG A 237 9.59 12.99 -30.35
N SER A 238 10.91 12.89 -30.50
CA SER A 238 11.58 13.17 -31.78
C SER A 238 11.20 12.17 -32.88
N LEU A 239 10.78 10.96 -32.49
CA LEU A 239 10.21 9.95 -33.39
C LEU A 239 8.70 10.14 -33.64
N GLY A 240 8.10 11.25 -33.19
CA GLY A 240 6.71 11.62 -33.46
C GLY A 240 5.67 10.97 -32.54
N VAL A 241 6.08 10.33 -31.44
CA VAL A 241 5.13 9.64 -30.54
C VAL A 241 4.37 10.65 -29.66
N PRO A 242 3.02 10.69 -29.71
CA PRO A 242 2.23 11.54 -28.84
C PRO A 242 2.15 10.95 -27.42
N LEU A 243 3.17 11.24 -26.59
CA LEU A 243 3.32 10.63 -25.26
C LEU A 243 2.07 10.70 -24.38
N ARG A 244 1.36 11.84 -24.39
CA ARG A 244 0.18 12.04 -23.54
C ARG A 244 -0.96 11.08 -23.92
N SER A 245 -1.28 11.00 -25.21
CA SER A 245 -2.35 10.14 -25.73
C SER A 245 -1.99 8.67 -25.58
N LEU A 246 -0.74 8.31 -25.89
CA LEU A 246 -0.25 6.94 -25.72
C LEU A 246 -0.33 6.50 -24.25
N ARG A 247 0.15 7.34 -23.32
CA ARG A 247 0.04 7.08 -21.88
C ARG A 247 -1.40 6.92 -21.43
N LEU A 248 -2.27 7.85 -21.82
CA LEU A 248 -3.68 7.83 -21.43
C LEU A 248 -4.38 6.55 -21.92
N ILE A 249 -4.28 6.24 -23.21
CA ILE A 249 -4.97 5.09 -23.80
C ILE A 249 -4.43 3.80 -23.20
N THR A 250 -3.11 3.60 -23.14
CA THR A 250 -2.55 2.35 -22.62
C THR A 250 -2.79 2.16 -21.12
N LEU A 251 -2.71 3.24 -20.32
CA LEU A 251 -3.08 3.15 -18.91
C LEU A 251 -4.56 2.89 -18.73
N ALA A 252 -5.44 3.52 -19.52
CA ALA A 252 -6.88 3.25 -19.48
C ALA A 252 -7.18 1.79 -19.83
N LEU A 253 -6.54 1.21 -20.85
CA LEU A 253 -6.70 -0.21 -21.21
C LEU A 253 -6.18 -1.15 -20.11
N ALA A 254 -5.00 -0.87 -19.55
CA ALA A 254 -4.42 -1.68 -18.48
C ALA A 254 -5.27 -1.63 -17.20
N VAL A 255 -5.75 -0.44 -16.83
CA VAL A 255 -6.62 -0.25 -15.69
C VAL A 255 -7.98 -0.89 -15.93
N TYR A 256 -8.56 -0.75 -17.12
CA TYR A 256 -9.83 -1.40 -17.47
C TYR A 256 -9.75 -2.93 -17.33
N LEU A 257 -8.67 -3.54 -17.82
CA LEU A 257 -8.42 -4.98 -17.64
C LEU A 257 -8.34 -5.38 -16.17
N ALA A 258 -7.56 -4.62 -15.38
CA ALA A 258 -7.43 -4.89 -13.96
C ALA A 258 -8.74 -4.68 -13.20
N ALA A 259 -9.49 -3.63 -13.53
CA ALA A 259 -10.80 -3.34 -12.94
C ALA A 259 -11.82 -4.42 -13.29
N ALA A 260 -11.80 -4.95 -14.52
CA ALA A 260 -12.64 -6.07 -14.93
C ALA A 260 -12.33 -7.32 -14.10
N VAL A 261 -11.05 -7.67 -13.92
CA VAL A 261 -10.66 -8.78 -13.02
C VAL A 261 -11.12 -8.51 -11.59
N VAL A 262 -10.76 -7.35 -11.03
CA VAL A 262 -11.12 -6.98 -9.65
C VAL A 262 -12.64 -7.03 -9.43
N SER A 263 -13.44 -6.60 -10.41
CA SER A 263 -14.90 -6.64 -10.32
C SER A 263 -15.48 -8.05 -10.20
N THR A 264 -14.80 -9.05 -10.79
CA THR A 264 -15.27 -10.45 -10.83
C THR A 264 -14.77 -11.28 -9.66
N VAL A 265 -13.50 -11.12 -9.25
CA VAL A 265 -12.83 -12.00 -8.29
C VAL A 265 -12.27 -11.26 -7.08
N GLY A 266 -12.52 -9.96 -6.95
CA GLY A 266 -11.97 -9.13 -5.89
C GLY A 266 -10.48 -8.79 -6.10
N VAL A 267 -9.83 -8.29 -5.05
CA VAL A 267 -8.46 -7.77 -5.17
C VAL A 267 -7.44 -8.91 -5.13
N ILE A 268 -6.79 -9.17 -6.27
CA ILE A 268 -5.65 -10.08 -6.37
C ILE A 268 -4.36 -9.28 -6.54
N GLY A 269 -3.49 -9.36 -5.53
CA GLY A 269 -2.22 -8.64 -5.48
C GLY A 269 -1.07 -9.36 -6.17
N PHE A 270 0.05 -8.65 -6.33
CA PHE A 270 1.38 -9.17 -6.70
C PHE A 270 1.54 -9.82 -8.08
N ILE A 271 0.54 -10.46 -8.69
CA ILE A 271 0.69 -11.13 -9.99
C ILE A 271 1.13 -10.15 -11.08
N GLY A 272 0.50 -8.97 -11.13
CA GLY A 272 0.85 -7.88 -12.06
C GLY A 272 2.22 -7.27 -11.85
N LEU A 273 2.86 -7.50 -10.70
CA LEU A 273 4.21 -7.03 -10.40
C LEU A 273 5.25 -8.14 -10.61
N ALA A 274 4.99 -9.31 -10.02
CA ALA A 274 5.89 -10.45 -9.97
C ALA A 274 6.14 -11.06 -11.36
N ALA A 275 5.08 -11.30 -12.14
CA ALA A 275 5.21 -11.95 -13.44
C ALA A 275 6.12 -11.19 -14.43
N PRO A 276 5.91 -9.88 -14.69
CA PRO A 276 6.77 -9.12 -15.58
C PRO A 276 8.19 -8.93 -15.03
N ALA A 277 8.37 -8.89 -13.70
CA ALA A 277 9.69 -8.81 -13.08
C ALA A 277 10.48 -10.11 -13.26
N LEU A 278 9.85 -11.27 -13.03
CA LEU A 278 10.46 -12.59 -13.23
C LEU A 278 10.85 -12.81 -14.69
N VAL A 279 9.94 -12.55 -15.62
CA VAL A 279 10.18 -12.70 -17.06
C VAL A 279 11.36 -11.84 -17.52
N ARG A 280 11.49 -10.62 -16.97
CA ARG A 280 12.62 -9.72 -17.24
C ARG A 280 13.96 -10.28 -16.72
N LEU A 281 13.98 -10.84 -15.50
CA LEU A 281 15.19 -11.46 -14.94
C LEU A 281 15.63 -12.72 -15.72
N LEU A 282 14.67 -13.46 -16.26
CA LEU A 282 14.92 -14.66 -17.08
C LEU A 282 15.40 -14.32 -18.50
N GLY A 283 15.51 -13.03 -18.85
CA GLY A 283 16.13 -12.58 -20.08
C GLY A 283 15.18 -12.06 -21.15
N ALA A 284 13.87 -11.94 -20.87
CA ALA A 284 12.94 -11.25 -21.77
C ALA A 284 13.16 -9.73 -21.68
N ARG A 285 14.11 -9.21 -22.46
CA ARG A 285 14.49 -7.79 -22.44
C ARG A 285 13.56 -6.92 -23.28
N ARG A 286 13.07 -7.44 -24.41
CA ARG A 286 12.25 -6.67 -25.36
C ARG A 286 10.80 -6.60 -24.88
N PHE A 287 10.13 -5.47 -25.08
CA PHE A 287 8.70 -5.31 -24.76
C PHE A 287 7.82 -6.46 -25.31
N ASN A 288 7.97 -6.85 -26.58
CA ASN A 288 7.17 -7.92 -27.19
C ASN A 288 7.35 -9.28 -26.48
N GLN A 289 8.56 -9.58 -25.99
CA GLN A 289 8.81 -10.81 -25.23
C GLN A 289 8.11 -10.75 -23.87
N ARG A 290 8.14 -9.59 -23.21
CA ARG A 290 7.45 -9.37 -21.93
C ARG A 290 5.93 -9.46 -22.11
N LEU A 291 5.40 -8.95 -23.22
CA LEU A 291 3.98 -9.00 -23.56
C LEU A 291 3.46 -10.43 -23.75
N LEU A 292 4.29 -11.34 -24.27
CA LEU A 292 3.93 -12.75 -24.44
C LEU A 292 4.12 -13.57 -23.16
N TRP A 293 5.32 -13.51 -22.59
CA TRP A 293 5.71 -14.43 -21.50
C TRP A 293 5.14 -14.03 -20.14
N SER A 294 4.91 -12.74 -19.89
CA SER A 294 4.39 -12.30 -18.59
C SER A 294 2.95 -12.75 -18.35
N PRO A 295 1.99 -12.62 -19.29
CA PRO A 295 0.66 -13.19 -19.12
C PRO A 295 0.68 -14.70 -18.84
N LEU A 296 1.46 -15.46 -19.61
CA LEU A 296 1.59 -16.91 -19.41
C LEU A 296 2.18 -17.26 -18.03
N LEU A 297 3.21 -16.53 -17.59
CA LEU A 297 3.79 -16.71 -16.27
C LEU A 297 2.80 -16.33 -15.17
N GLY A 298 2.05 -15.24 -15.35
CA GLY A 298 1.00 -14.80 -14.42
C GLY A 298 -0.13 -15.81 -14.26
N ALA A 299 -0.57 -16.41 -15.38
CA ALA A 299 -1.53 -17.51 -15.39
C ALA A 299 -1.02 -18.70 -14.56
N GLY A 300 0.23 -19.12 -14.80
CA GLY A 300 0.87 -20.20 -14.05
C GLY A 300 1.02 -19.89 -12.56
N LEU A 301 1.48 -18.68 -12.20
CA LEU A 301 1.63 -18.28 -10.80
C LEU A 301 0.29 -18.31 -10.06
N LEU A 302 -0.74 -17.63 -10.58
CA LEU A 302 -2.03 -17.55 -9.90
C LEU A 302 -2.70 -18.93 -9.81
N SER A 303 -2.61 -19.74 -10.87
CA SER A 303 -3.19 -21.09 -10.87
C SER A 303 -2.48 -22.02 -9.88
N CYS A 304 -1.14 -22.01 -9.83
CA CYS A 304 -0.39 -22.78 -8.84
C CYS A 304 -0.74 -22.34 -7.40
N THR A 305 -0.90 -21.04 -7.16
CA THR A 305 -1.29 -20.55 -5.84
C THR A 305 -2.70 -21.02 -5.47
N ASP A 306 -3.69 -20.84 -6.35
CA ASP A 306 -5.07 -21.24 -6.07
C ASP A 306 -5.21 -22.76 -5.88
N LEU A 307 -4.61 -23.55 -6.75
CA LEU A 307 -4.59 -25.01 -6.66
C LEU A 307 -3.86 -25.50 -5.41
N GLY A 308 -2.74 -24.85 -5.07
CA GLY A 308 -2.00 -25.15 -3.84
C GLY A 308 -2.86 -24.94 -2.59
N ILE A 309 -3.63 -23.85 -2.52
CA ILE A 309 -4.56 -23.61 -1.40
C ILE A 309 -5.63 -24.70 -1.37
N GLN A 310 -6.26 -25.00 -2.50
CA GLN A 310 -7.33 -26.01 -2.57
C GLN A 310 -6.88 -27.41 -2.13
N LEU A 311 -5.63 -27.79 -2.44
CA LEU A 311 -5.08 -29.10 -2.09
C LEU A 311 -4.49 -29.14 -0.67
N LEU A 312 -3.81 -28.08 -0.22
CA LEU A 312 -3.06 -28.09 1.04
C LEU A 312 -3.90 -27.67 2.24
N ALA A 313 -4.88 -26.78 2.05
CA ALA A 313 -5.66 -26.24 3.16
C ALA A 313 -6.88 -27.10 3.54
N GLY A 314 -7.25 -28.10 2.72
CA GLY A 314 -8.37 -29.00 3.02
C GLY A 314 -9.66 -28.23 3.35
N PRO A 315 -10.33 -28.48 4.49
CA PRO A 315 -11.53 -27.74 4.91
C PRO A 315 -11.30 -26.23 5.08
N LEU A 316 -10.06 -25.79 5.37
CA LEU A 316 -9.71 -24.37 5.51
C LEU A 316 -9.54 -23.66 4.16
N ALA A 317 -9.54 -24.39 3.04
CA ALA A 317 -9.37 -23.80 1.71
C ALA A 317 -10.48 -22.82 1.33
N GLU A 318 -11.69 -23.01 1.87
CA GLU A 318 -12.82 -22.10 1.67
C GLU A 318 -12.69 -20.81 2.49
N LEU A 319 -11.96 -20.86 3.61
CA LEU A 319 -11.72 -19.73 4.50
C LEU A 319 -10.50 -18.89 4.09
N LEU A 320 -9.68 -19.37 3.15
CA LEU A 320 -8.46 -18.71 2.71
C LEU A 320 -8.67 -18.00 1.36
N PRO A 321 -8.77 -16.66 1.35
CA PRO A 321 -8.90 -15.92 0.10
C PRO A 321 -7.63 -16.05 -0.74
N THR A 322 -7.78 -16.46 -2.00
CA THR A 322 -6.66 -16.61 -2.93
C THR A 322 -5.87 -15.31 -3.07
N GLY A 323 -6.54 -14.14 -3.05
CA GLY A 323 -5.89 -12.83 -3.11
C GLY A 323 -4.90 -12.61 -1.96
N ALA A 324 -5.30 -12.90 -0.72
CA ALA A 324 -4.42 -12.82 0.44
C ALA A 324 -3.24 -13.80 0.34
N ALA A 325 -3.49 -15.04 -0.08
CA ALA A 325 -2.43 -16.03 -0.29
C ALA A 325 -1.44 -15.62 -1.39
N THR A 326 -1.90 -15.00 -2.48
CA THR A 326 -0.99 -14.47 -3.51
C THR A 326 -0.08 -13.36 -2.98
N ALA A 327 -0.58 -12.51 -2.07
CA ALA A 327 0.25 -11.51 -1.41
C ALA A 327 1.25 -12.13 -0.42
N LEU A 328 0.83 -13.17 0.32
CA LEU A 328 1.69 -13.94 1.22
C LEU A 328 2.89 -14.56 0.49
N LEU A 329 2.69 -15.09 -0.73
CA LEU A 329 3.76 -15.63 -1.57
C LEU A 329 4.52 -14.55 -2.36
N GLY A 330 3.80 -13.52 -2.80
CA GLY A 330 4.33 -12.45 -3.65
C GLY A 330 5.29 -11.51 -2.92
N ALA A 331 5.06 -11.21 -1.65
CA ALA A 331 5.92 -10.33 -0.87
C ALA A 331 7.34 -10.90 -0.64
N PRO A 332 7.54 -12.15 -0.20
CA PRO A 332 8.86 -12.78 -0.12
C PRO A 332 9.55 -12.87 -1.49
N LEU A 333 8.79 -13.18 -2.54
CA LEU A 333 9.29 -13.17 -3.90
C LEU A 333 9.81 -11.78 -4.29
N LEU A 334 9.08 -10.71 -3.97
CA LEU A 334 9.50 -9.33 -4.25
C LEU A 334 10.79 -8.98 -3.48
N LEU A 335 10.88 -9.33 -2.20
CA LEU A 335 12.09 -9.15 -1.40
C LEU A 335 13.31 -9.85 -2.01
N TRP A 336 13.12 -11.05 -2.57
CA TRP A 336 14.17 -11.78 -3.29
C TRP A 336 14.52 -11.18 -4.65
N LEU A 337 13.54 -10.59 -5.35
CA LEU A 337 13.72 -9.94 -6.65
C LEU A 337 14.45 -8.59 -6.51
N LEU A 338 14.19 -7.82 -5.46
CA LEU A 338 14.70 -6.44 -5.29
C LEU A 338 16.21 -6.28 -5.49
N PRO A 339 17.09 -7.12 -4.90
CA PRO A 339 18.54 -7.01 -5.12
C PRO A 339 18.98 -7.30 -6.57
N ARG A 340 18.13 -8.00 -7.33
CA ARG A 340 18.42 -8.49 -8.70
C ARG A 340 17.89 -7.53 -9.77
N LEU A 341 16.98 -6.63 -9.40
CA LEU A 341 16.43 -5.64 -10.30
C LEU A 341 17.38 -4.44 -10.39
N ASN A 342 17.76 -4.08 -11.62
CA ASN A 342 18.39 -2.80 -11.91
C ASN A 342 17.33 -1.71 -11.80
N LEU A 343 17.07 -1.26 -10.58
CA LEU A 343 16.35 -0.02 -10.35
C LEU A 343 17.25 1.10 -10.91
N PRO A 344 16.74 1.96 -11.81
CA PRO A 344 17.51 3.11 -12.25
C PRO A 344 17.92 3.86 -10.99
N ALA A 345 19.23 3.94 -10.72
CA ALA A 345 19.75 4.78 -9.65
C ALA A 345 19.14 6.15 -9.90
N GLY A 346 18.33 6.65 -8.97
CA GLY A 346 17.60 7.90 -9.14
C GLY A 346 18.52 8.92 -9.76
N GLN A 347 18.31 9.22 -11.06
CA GLN A 347 18.83 10.46 -11.61
C GLN A 347 18.32 11.51 -10.63
N PRO A 348 19.18 12.39 -10.10
CA PRO A 348 18.72 13.45 -9.20
C PRO A 348 17.58 14.12 -9.93
N ALA A 349 16.35 13.91 -9.46
CA ALA A 349 15.15 14.27 -10.19
C ALA A 349 15.38 15.70 -10.63
N ALA A 350 15.37 15.94 -11.96
CA ALA A 350 15.55 17.27 -12.51
C ALA A 350 14.71 18.21 -11.65
N ARG A 351 15.40 19.07 -10.89
CA ARG A 351 14.91 19.68 -9.66
C ARG A 351 13.62 20.46 -9.93
N SER A 352 12.48 19.80 -9.86
CA SER A 352 11.22 20.46 -9.54
C SER A 352 11.18 20.63 -8.03
N GLN A 353 12.21 21.30 -7.49
CA GLN A 353 12.06 21.95 -6.20
C GLN A 353 10.94 22.95 -6.43
N VAL A 354 9.80 22.74 -5.79
CA VAL A 354 8.91 23.86 -5.51
C VAL A 354 9.83 24.90 -4.88
N LEU A 355 10.04 26.03 -5.56
CA LEU A 355 10.68 27.21 -5.01
C LEU A 355 9.75 27.72 -3.89
N ALA A 356 9.68 26.98 -2.80
CA ALA A 356 8.92 27.37 -1.64
C ALA A 356 9.65 28.59 -1.08
N PRO A 357 8.98 29.74 -0.94
CA PRO A 357 9.61 30.94 -0.42
C PRO A 357 10.19 30.60 0.95
N ARG A 358 11.51 30.74 1.06
CA ARG A 358 12.21 30.48 2.31
C ARG A 358 11.88 31.63 3.27
N ARG A 359 11.45 31.29 4.48
CA ARG A 359 11.24 32.28 5.53
C ARG A 359 12.55 32.54 6.27
N ASP A 360 12.98 33.79 6.32
CA ASP A 360 14.24 34.16 6.98
C ASP A 360 14.16 34.10 8.50
N ARG A 361 12.97 34.37 9.05
CA ARG A 361 12.68 34.31 10.50
C ARG A 361 11.61 33.23 10.77
N PRO A 362 12.01 31.96 10.99
CA PRO A 362 11.06 30.87 11.24
C PRO A 362 10.44 30.89 12.65
N LEU A 363 11.10 31.52 13.62
CA LEU A 363 10.67 31.56 15.02
C LEU A 363 9.24 32.08 15.25
N PRO A 364 8.81 33.24 14.70
CA PRO A 364 7.44 33.74 14.92
C PRO A 364 6.37 32.78 14.41
N LEU A 365 6.64 32.09 13.29
CA LEU A 365 5.72 31.08 12.77
C LEU A 365 5.67 29.85 13.69
N LEU A 366 6.81 29.40 14.22
CA LEU A 366 6.84 28.30 15.18
C LEU A 366 6.09 28.65 16.47
N LEU A 367 6.24 29.88 16.97
CA LEU A 367 5.48 30.38 18.12
C LEU A 367 3.98 30.45 17.82
N ALA A 368 3.60 30.91 16.64
CA ALA A 368 2.19 30.93 16.21
C ALA A 368 1.60 29.51 16.10
N LEU A 369 2.35 28.55 15.55
CA LEU A 369 1.95 27.14 15.50
C LEU A 369 1.82 26.54 16.90
N PHE A 370 2.74 26.87 17.81
CA PHE A 370 2.67 26.43 19.19
C PHE A 370 1.45 27.02 19.92
N ALA A 371 1.17 28.31 19.75
CA ALA A 371 -0.02 28.95 20.29
C ALA A 371 -1.31 28.33 19.72
N ALA A 372 -1.37 28.08 18.41
CA ALA A 372 -2.49 27.41 17.77
C ALA A 372 -2.71 25.99 18.32
N PHE A 373 -1.61 25.25 18.57
CA PHE A 373 -1.67 23.93 19.21
C PHE A 373 -2.22 23.99 20.64
N LEU A 374 -1.79 24.95 21.46
CA LEU A 374 -2.32 25.13 22.81
C LEU A 374 -3.81 25.48 22.80
N VAL A 375 -4.22 26.39 21.91
CA VAL A 375 -5.64 26.76 21.74
C VAL A 375 -6.48 25.56 21.31
N ALA A 376 -6.04 24.82 20.30
CA ALA A 376 -6.73 23.62 19.83
C ALA A 376 -6.84 22.55 20.93
N THR A 377 -5.80 22.38 21.75
CA THR A 377 -5.81 21.46 22.90
C THR A 377 -6.82 21.91 23.95
N GLY A 378 -6.84 23.21 24.31
CA GLY A 378 -7.82 23.75 25.24
C GLY A 378 -9.26 23.58 24.76
N LEU A 379 -9.52 23.86 23.48
CA LEU A 379 -10.83 23.65 22.86
C LEU A 379 -11.22 22.16 22.83
N ALA A 380 -10.27 21.28 22.51
CA ALA A 380 -10.51 19.84 22.44
C ALA A 380 -10.87 19.23 23.81
N LEU A 381 -10.34 19.78 24.89
CA LEU A 381 -10.67 19.38 26.26
C LEU A 381 -12.00 19.96 26.72
N ALA A 382 -12.30 21.21 26.36
CA ALA A 382 -13.42 21.95 26.92
C ALA A 382 -14.74 21.81 26.15
N ILE A 383 -14.69 21.73 24.83
CA ILE A 383 -15.89 21.77 23.97
C ILE A 383 -16.20 20.37 23.44
N GLY A 384 -17.44 19.95 23.54
CA GLY A 384 -17.90 18.74 22.84
C GLY A 384 -19.42 18.62 22.79
N GLN A 385 -19.89 17.72 21.94
CA GLN A 385 -21.30 17.39 21.81
C GLN A 385 -21.70 16.36 22.87
N GLY A 386 -22.76 16.66 23.61
CA GLY A 386 -23.45 15.76 24.54
C GLY A 386 -24.88 15.50 24.10
N VAL A 387 -25.66 14.88 24.99
CA VAL A 387 -27.08 14.55 24.74
C VAL A 387 -27.92 15.81 24.51
N ASP A 388 -27.62 16.88 25.25
CA ASP A 388 -28.33 18.18 25.16
C ASP A 388 -27.79 19.11 24.05
N GLY A 389 -26.89 18.60 23.21
CA GLY A 389 -26.23 19.36 22.14
C GLY A 389 -24.81 19.80 22.48
N TRP A 390 -24.37 20.91 21.90
CA TRP A 390 -23.01 21.43 22.11
C TRP A 390 -22.89 22.09 23.47
N ASP A 391 -21.90 21.67 24.25
CA ASP A 391 -21.65 22.25 25.57
C ASP A 391 -20.18 22.60 25.77
N TRP A 392 -19.95 23.67 26.54
CA TRP A 392 -18.65 24.14 26.95
C TRP A 392 -18.44 23.84 28.43
N ARG A 393 -17.95 22.63 28.72
CA ARG A 393 -17.72 22.16 30.10
C ARG A 393 -16.23 22.09 30.39
N VAL A 394 -15.67 23.21 30.83
CA VAL A 394 -14.26 23.30 31.28
C VAL A 394 -14.08 22.67 32.67
N SER A 395 -15.12 22.67 33.51
CA SER A 395 -15.06 22.31 34.94
C SER A 395 -15.59 20.91 35.27
N ASP A 396 -16.06 20.14 34.29
CA ASP A 396 -16.57 18.79 34.53
C ASP A 396 -15.40 17.80 34.64
N ALA A 397 -15.04 17.47 35.88
CA ALA A 397 -13.89 16.62 36.20
C ALA A 397 -14.02 15.23 35.55
N GLN A 398 -15.23 14.68 35.45
CA GLN A 398 -15.44 13.35 34.86
C GLN A 398 -15.13 13.37 33.37
N LEU A 399 -15.65 14.36 32.62
CA LEU A 399 -15.36 14.50 31.20
C LEU A 399 -13.87 14.75 30.94
N PHE A 400 -13.22 15.55 31.79
CA PHE A 400 -11.79 15.82 31.67
C PHE A 400 -10.97 14.53 31.75
N ASP A 401 -11.25 13.65 32.70
CA ASP A 401 -10.53 12.37 32.90
C ASP A 401 -10.57 11.45 31.68
N TRP A 402 -11.65 11.47 30.89
CA TRP A 402 -11.76 10.73 29.65
C TRP A 402 -11.14 11.44 28.44
N ARG A 403 -11.05 12.78 28.46
CA ARG A 403 -10.60 13.58 27.31
C ARG A 403 -9.09 13.77 27.29
N TRP A 404 -8.47 14.10 28.42
CA TRP A 404 -7.06 14.48 28.46
C TRP A 404 -6.09 13.36 28.03
N PRO A 405 -6.25 12.07 28.42
CA PRO A 405 -5.31 11.04 28.03
C PRO A 405 -5.29 10.85 26.52
N ARG A 406 -6.50 10.87 25.93
CA ARG A 406 -6.71 10.71 24.51
C ARG A 406 -6.17 11.90 23.69
N VAL A 407 -6.39 13.14 24.15
CA VAL A 407 -5.85 14.36 23.50
C VAL A 407 -4.33 14.41 23.59
N MET A 408 -3.75 14.05 24.73
CA MET A 408 -2.30 13.96 24.91
C MET A 408 -1.69 12.90 23.99
N ALA A 409 -2.28 11.71 23.91
CA ALA A 409 -1.81 10.66 23.01
C ALA A 409 -1.95 11.05 21.53
N ALA A 410 -3.06 11.69 21.15
CA ALA A 410 -3.25 12.26 19.81
C ALA A 410 -2.11 13.23 19.47
N ALA A 411 -1.83 14.21 20.35
CA ALA A 411 -0.75 15.17 20.17
C ALA A 411 0.63 14.48 20.05
N ALA A 412 0.94 13.58 20.97
CA ALA A 412 2.24 12.92 21.05
C ALA A 412 2.49 11.99 19.85
N ALA A 413 1.51 11.18 19.45
CA ALA A 413 1.62 10.34 18.27
C ALA A 413 1.66 11.15 16.97
N GLY A 414 0.87 12.23 16.86
CA GLY A 414 0.93 13.16 15.74
C GLY A 414 2.31 13.80 15.58
N CYS A 415 2.93 14.21 16.70
CA CYS A 415 4.31 14.66 16.75
C CYS A 415 5.29 13.58 16.28
N MET A 416 5.19 12.36 16.83
CA MET A 416 6.11 11.27 16.52
C MET A 416 6.04 10.84 15.04
N LEU A 417 4.83 10.68 14.49
CA LEU A 417 4.62 10.34 13.08
C LEU A 417 5.12 11.44 12.15
N ALA A 418 4.85 12.71 12.47
CA ALA A 418 5.36 13.84 11.70
C ALA A 418 6.89 13.92 11.73
N LEU A 419 7.52 13.64 12.88
CA LEU A 419 8.97 13.55 12.99
C LEU A 419 9.51 12.40 12.13
N ALA A 420 8.96 11.20 12.27
CA ALA A 420 9.37 10.03 11.47
C ALA A 420 9.26 10.34 9.97
N GLY A 421 8.16 10.97 9.55
CA GLY A 421 7.97 11.44 8.19
C GLY A 421 8.99 12.48 7.73
N CYS A 422 9.30 13.46 8.56
CA CYS A 422 10.33 14.46 8.23
C CYS A 422 11.71 13.81 8.08
N LEU A 423 12.05 12.84 8.92
CA LEU A 423 13.30 12.07 8.82
C LEU A 423 13.35 11.30 7.50
N ILE A 424 12.30 10.53 7.18
CA ILE A 424 12.24 9.68 5.98
C ILE A 424 12.21 10.51 4.69
N GLN A 425 11.45 11.60 4.63
CA GLN A 425 11.42 12.47 3.44
C GLN A 425 12.77 13.14 3.16
N ARG A 426 13.53 13.50 4.20
CA ARG A 426 14.87 14.07 4.03
C ARG A 426 15.93 13.01 3.73
N LEU A 427 15.85 11.87 4.39
CA LEU A 427 16.73 10.73 4.14
C LEU A 427 16.63 10.25 2.68
N THR A 428 15.40 10.22 2.15
CA THR A 428 15.10 9.74 0.79
C THR A 428 15.21 10.83 -0.26
N GLY A 429 15.21 12.11 0.11
CA GLY A 429 15.04 13.21 -0.83
C GLY A 429 13.67 13.22 -1.52
N ASN A 430 12.71 12.41 -1.06
CA ASN A 430 11.39 12.29 -1.63
C ASN A 430 10.35 12.93 -0.70
N PRO A 431 9.71 14.04 -1.10
CA PRO A 431 8.74 14.75 -0.26
C PRO A 431 7.48 13.95 0.04
N MET A 432 7.27 12.81 -0.63
CA MET A 432 6.10 11.93 -0.50
C MET A 432 6.44 10.62 0.19
N ALA A 433 7.66 10.45 0.70
CA ALA A 433 7.98 9.28 1.51
C ALA A 433 7.23 9.35 2.86
N SER A 434 6.58 8.24 3.23
CA SER A 434 5.84 8.09 4.50
C SER A 434 6.55 7.05 5.38
N PRO A 435 6.57 7.21 6.71
CA PRO A 435 7.12 6.21 7.61
C PRO A 435 6.32 4.90 7.62
N GLU A 436 5.03 4.93 7.27
CA GLU A 436 4.17 3.74 7.16
C GLU A 436 4.69 2.74 6.12
N VAL A 437 5.37 3.26 5.09
CA VAL A 437 5.95 2.49 3.99
C VAL A 437 7.15 1.64 4.45
N LEU A 438 7.70 1.88 5.65
CA LEU A 438 8.79 1.06 6.20
C LEU A 438 8.34 -0.33 6.66
N GLY A 439 7.04 -0.58 6.85
CA GLY A 439 6.51 -1.87 7.36
C GLY A 439 6.65 -2.08 8.87
N ILE A 440 7.24 -1.13 9.58
CA ILE A 440 7.44 -1.19 11.03
C ILE A 440 6.11 -1.17 11.77
N SER A 441 5.16 -0.35 11.32
CA SER A 441 3.80 -0.32 11.86
C SER A 441 3.08 -1.65 11.67
N ALA A 442 3.25 -2.29 10.50
CA ALA A 442 2.67 -3.59 10.22
C ALA A 442 3.32 -4.70 11.07
N GLY A 443 4.63 -4.59 11.36
CA GLY A 443 5.32 -5.44 12.32
C GLY A 443 4.80 -5.30 13.75
N ALA A 444 4.56 -4.07 14.20
CA ALA A 444 3.94 -3.80 15.50
C ALA A 444 2.53 -4.39 15.57
N ALA A 445 1.74 -4.20 14.51
CA ALA A 445 0.42 -4.80 14.38
C ALA A 445 0.49 -6.33 14.48
N MET A 446 1.43 -6.98 13.79
CA MET A 446 1.58 -8.44 13.86
C MET A 446 1.91 -8.94 15.27
N GLY A 447 2.73 -8.20 16.03
CA GLY A 447 2.98 -8.51 17.45
C GLY A 447 1.73 -8.43 18.32
N LEU A 448 0.87 -7.44 18.07
CA LEU A 448 -0.40 -7.28 18.79
C LEU A 448 -1.46 -8.31 18.34
N ILE A 449 -1.44 -8.71 17.08
CA ILE A 449 -2.25 -9.81 16.56
C ILE A 449 -1.85 -11.12 17.25
N ALA A 450 -0.55 -11.39 17.34
CA ALA A 450 -0.06 -12.54 18.09
C ALA A 450 -0.53 -12.51 19.55
N LEU A 451 -0.49 -11.35 20.22
CA LEU A 451 -1.05 -11.19 21.57
C LEU A 451 -2.55 -11.51 21.61
N LEU A 452 -3.35 -10.95 20.70
CA LEU A 452 -4.80 -11.08 20.67
C LEU A 452 -5.29 -12.52 20.43
N PHE A 453 -4.56 -13.28 19.62
CA PHE A 453 -4.94 -14.64 19.24
C PHE A 453 -4.27 -15.73 20.07
N LEU A 454 -3.03 -15.52 20.55
CA LEU A 454 -2.27 -16.56 21.27
C LEU A 454 -2.40 -16.47 22.79
N LEU A 455 -2.67 -15.28 23.34
CA LEU A 455 -2.70 -15.09 24.79
C LEU A 455 -4.11 -14.69 25.27
N PRO A 456 -4.60 -15.28 26.37
CA PRO A 456 -5.92 -14.97 26.91
C PRO A 456 -5.98 -13.63 27.66
N VAL A 457 -4.83 -13.05 28.04
CA VAL A 457 -4.75 -11.81 28.83
C VAL A 457 -3.98 -10.75 28.05
N SER A 458 -4.58 -9.57 27.91
CA SER A 458 -3.96 -8.39 27.30
C SER A 458 -3.65 -7.32 28.37
N THR A 459 -2.45 -7.37 28.94
CA THR A 459 -1.93 -6.28 29.80
C THR A 459 -1.18 -5.25 28.97
N LEU A 460 -1.05 -4.01 29.46
CA LEU A 460 -0.27 -2.96 28.81
C LEU A 460 1.19 -3.40 28.56
N ALA A 461 1.80 -4.07 29.54
CA ALA A 461 3.17 -4.57 29.41
C ALA A 461 3.30 -5.58 28.27
N LEU A 462 2.32 -6.47 28.08
CA LEU A 462 2.30 -7.43 26.98
C LEU A 462 2.04 -6.76 25.63
N GLN A 463 1.16 -5.75 25.57
CA GLN A 463 0.90 -4.98 24.35
C GLN A 463 2.17 -4.26 23.89
N LEU A 464 2.82 -3.52 24.79
CA LEU A 464 4.08 -2.83 24.49
C LEU A 464 5.22 -3.81 24.21
N GLY A 465 5.27 -4.93 24.94
CA GLY A 465 6.30 -5.96 24.78
C GLY A 465 6.20 -6.67 23.43
N LEU A 466 5.06 -7.28 23.11
CA LEU A 466 4.88 -8.04 21.86
C LEU A 466 4.79 -7.14 20.64
N GLY A 467 4.09 -6.01 20.74
CA GLY A 467 4.07 -5.04 19.65
C GLY A 467 5.45 -4.42 19.41
N GLY A 468 6.19 -4.10 20.48
CA GLY A 468 7.57 -3.64 20.40
C GLY A 468 8.53 -4.69 19.81
N LEU A 469 8.37 -5.96 20.18
CA LEU A 469 9.11 -7.08 19.59
C LEU A 469 8.81 -7.22 18.09
N GLY A 470 7.53 -7.16 17.69
CA GLY A 470 7.14 -7.22 16.27
C GLY A 470 7.74 -6.09 15.44
N ALA A 471 7.72 -4.86 15.96
CA ALA A 471 8.37 -3.71 15.35
C ALA A 471 9.89 -3.88 15.28
N GLY A 472 10.52 -4.36 16.35
CA GLY A 472 11.96 -4.60 16.45
C GLY A 472 12.45 -5.68 15.48
N LEU A 473 11.75 -6.82 15.39
CA LEU A 473 12.04 -7.88 14.43
C LEU A 473 11.90 -7.39 12.98
N THR A 474 10.90 -6.56 12.71
CA THR A 474 10.72 -5.94 11.39
C THR A 474 11.85 -4.99 11.05
N LEU A 475 12.28 -4.14 12.00
CA LEU A 475 13.45 -3.28 11.83
C LEU A 475 14.73 -4.10 11.59
N LEU A 476 14.95 -5.18 12.34
CA LEU A 476 16.08 -6.08 12.14
C LEU A 476 16.07 -6.71 10.75
N LEU A 477 14.91 -7.14 10.27
CA LEU A 477 14.75 -7.70 8.93
C LEU A 477 15.10 -6.66 7.84
N ILE A 478 14.59 -5.43 7.98
CA ILE A 478 14.91 -4.32 7.07
C ILE A 478 16.41 -4.06 7.07
N VAL A 479 17.04 -4.00 8.26
CA VAL A 479 18.49 -3.76 8.39
C VAL A 479 19.30 -4.89 7.76
N ALA A 480 18.95 -6.15 8.03
CA ALA A 480 19.64 -7.32 7.50
C ALA A 480 19.58 -7.37 5.96
N ILE A 481 18.42 -7.11 5.37
CA ILE A 481 18.24 -7.14 3.91
C ILE A 481 18.90 -5.90 3.25
N SER A 482 18.78 -4.73 3.88
CA SER A 482 19.26 -3.47 3.31
C SER A 482 20.77 -3.25 3.45
N HIS A 483 21.45 -3.96 4.34
CA HIS A 483 22.90 -3.84 4.56
C HIS A 483 23.70 -4.01 3.25
N ARG A 484 23.32 -4.98 2.40
CA ARG A 484 23.97 -5.23 1.10
C ARG A 484 23.82 -4.08 0.11
N SER A 485 22.85 -3.19 0.34
CA SER A 485 22.58 -2.03 -0.51
C SER A 485 23.13 -0.71 0.04
N GLY A 486 23.89 -0.74 1.14
CA GLY A 486 24.35 0.48 1.80
C GLY A 486 23.19 1.36 2.32
N PHE A 487 22.06 0.74 2.64
CA PHE A 487 20.83 1.40 3.10
C PHE A 487 20.31 2.45 2.11
N ALA A 488 20.41 2.17 0.80
CA ALA A 488 19.85 3.05 -0.24
C ALA A 488 18.35 3.30 0.02
N PRO A 489 17.89 4.55 0.15
CA PRO A 489 16.55 4.85 0.64
C PRO A 489 15.42 4.24 -0.20
N GLU A 490 15.57 4.26 -1.53
CA GLU A 490 14.61 3.65 -2.46
C GLU A 490 14.42 2.16 -2.19
N ARG A 491 15.52 1.42 -1.98
CA ARG A 491 15.47 -0.02 -1.68
C ARG A 491 14.88 -0.30 -0.31
N VAL A 492 15.21 0.51 0.70
CA VAL A 492 14.65 0.39 2.05
C VAL A 492 13.13 0.56 2.04
N LEU A 493 12.61 1.55 1.30
CA LEU A 493 11.17 1.75 1.16
C LEU A 493 10.48 0.57 0.47
N LEU A 494 11.09 0.00 -0.58
CA LEU A 494 10.52 -1.15 -1.28
C LEU A 494 10.53 -2.45 -0.44
N ILE A 495 11.58 -2.64 0.36
CA ILE A 495 11.63 -3.71 1.37
C ILE A 495 10.47 -3.52 2.35
N GLY A 496 10.28 -2.30 2.84
CA GLY A 496 9.18 -1.97 3.74
C GLY A 496 7.81 -2.25 3.15
N ILE A 497 7.52 -1.80 1.92
CA ILE A 497 6.25 -2.10 1.20
C ILE A 497 5.99 -3.60 1.12
N SER A 498 7.04 -4.38 0.83
CA SER A 498 6.91 -5.84 0.73
C SER A 498 6.57 -6.46 2.08
N ILE A 499 7.22 -6.01 3.16
CA ILE A 499 6.95 -6.50 4.51
C ILE A 499 5.54 -6.09 4.96
N THR A 500 5.11 -4.84 4.69
CA THR A 500 3.74 -4.40 4.95
C THR A 500 2.74 -5.31 4.26
N ALA A 501 2.91 -5.55 2.97
CA ALA A 501 2.00 -6.39 2.21
C ALA A 501 1.98 -7.86 2.68
N LEU A 502 3.10 -8.39 3.18
CA LEU A 502 3.15 -9.71 3.81
C LEU A 502 2.28 -9.75 5.07
N PHE A 503 2.39 -8.73 5.92
CA PHE A 503 1.60 -8.64 7.14
C PHE A 503 0.13 -8.32 6.88
N ASP A 504 -0.18 -7.50 5.88
CA ASP A 504 -1.55 -7.22 5.46
C ASP A 504 -2.22 -8.50 4.92
N ALA A 505 -1.49 -9.34 4.19
CA ALA A 505 -1.99 -10.64 3.74
C ALA A 505 -2.37 -11.55 4.92
N LEU A 506 -1.50 -11.61 5.95
CA LEU A 506 -1.77 -12.37 7.18
C LEU A 506 -2.96 -11.81 7.95
N GLN A 507 -3.09 -10.48 8.04
CA GLN A 507 -4.25 -9.82 8.66
C GLN A 507 -5.55 -10.18 7.93
N VAL A 508 -5.56 -10.11 6.60
CA VAL A 508 -6.73 -10.46 5.79
C VAL A 508 -7.13 -11.92 5.99
N ILE A 509 -6.17 -12.85 6.04
CA ILE A 509 -6.43 -14.27 6.32
C ILE A 509 -7.07 -14.44 7.70
N LEU A 510 -6.55 -13.77 8.73
CA LEU A 510 -7.10 -13.86 10.09
C LEU A 510 -8.50 -13.26 10.19
N LEU A 511 -8.74 -12.12 9.54
CA LEU A 511 -10.03 -11.45 9.52
C LEU A 511 -11.08 -12.23 8.70
N ALA A 512 -10.66 -12.93 7.65
CA ALA A 512 -11.54 -13.78 6.84
C ALA A 512 -12.10 -14.98 7.62
N GLY A 513 -11.43 -15.40 8.71
CA GLY A 513 -11.88 -16.51 9.56
C GLY A 513 -13.15 -16.24 10.38
N GLY A 514 -13.68 -15.01 10.37
CA GLY A 514 -14.93 -14.66 11.04
C GLY A 514 -14.85 -14.56 12.57
N ASP A 515 -13.65 -14.59 13.15
CA ASP A 515 -13.44 -14.43 14.59
C ASP A 515 -13.88 -13.02 15.05
N PRO A 516 -14.76 -12.89 16.06
CA PRO A 516 -15.17 -11.59 16.62
C PRO A 516 -13.99 -10.72 17.08
N ARG A 517 -12.86 -11.32 17.49
CA ARG A 517 -11.63 -10.59 17.83
C ARG A 517 -11.10 -9.77 16.64
N GLY A 518 -11.39 -10.19 15.41
CA GLY A 518 -11.06 -9.44 14.20
C GLY A 518 -11.69 -8.04 14.14
N GLN A 519 -12.87 -7.85 14.73
CA GLN A 519 -13.50 -6.52 14.78
C GLN A 519 -12.75 -5.58 15.73
N ASN A 520 -12.26 -6.10 16.87
CA ASN A 520 -11.40 -5.33 17.78
C ASN A 520 -10.08 -4.94 17.09
N LEU A 521 -9.54 -5.84 16.27
CA LEU A 521 -8.35 -5.60 15.45
C LEU A 521 -8.62 -4.47 14.43
N LEU A 522 -9.74 -4.49 13.71
CA LEU A 522 -10.14 -3.42 12.78
C LEU A 522 -10.30 -2.06 13.48
N SER A 523 -10.94 -2.06 14.65
CA SER A 523 -11.10 -0.85 15.49
C SER A 523 -9.75 -0.30 15.96
N TRP A 524 -8.81 -1.15 16.39
CA TRP A 524 -7.45 -0.70 16.74
C TRP A 524 -6.67 -0.20 15.52
N MET A 525 -6.72 -0.94 14.40
CA MET A 525 -6.01 -0.59 13.18
C MET A 525 -6.40 0.77 12.63
N SER A 526 -7.64 1.18 12.86
CA SER A 526 -8.22 2.46 12.41
C SER A 526 -7.54 3.72 12.94
N GLY A 527 -6.60 3.63 13.88
CA GLY A 527 -5.97 4.82 14.43
C GLY A 527 -6.79 5.43 15.58
N SER A 528 -7.40 4.60 16.43
CA SER A 528 -8.33 5.06 17.47
C SER A 528 -7.60 5.51 18.74
N THR A 529 -7.93 6.69 19.24
CA THR A 529 -7.47 7.21 20.54
C THR A 529 -8.34 6.72 21.69
N TYR A 530 -9.39 5.94 21.42
CA TYR A 530 -10.47 5.66 22.37
C TYR A 530 -10.00 4.92 23.63
N PHE A 531 -9.09 3.97 23.48
CA PHE A 531 -8.67 3.06 24.57
C PHE A 531 -7.43 3.55 25.34
N VAL A 532 -7.00 4.79 25.12
CA VAL A 532 -5.80 5.33 25.76
C VAL A 532 -6.08 5.70 27.21
N GLY A 533 -5.37 5.04 28.14
CA GLY A 533 -5.39 5.38 29.57
C GLY A 533 -4.35 6.44 29.97
N PRO A 534 -4.46 7.03 31.18
CA PRO A 534 -3.53 8.04 31.72
C PRO A 534 -2.05 7.67 31.65
N GLY A 535 -1.69 6.46 32.08
CA GLY A 535 -0.30 6.01 32.09
C GLY A 535 0.28 5.86 30.68
N GLN A 536 -0.52 5.40 29.73
CA GLN A 536 -0.11 5.32 28.32
C GLN A 536 0.09 6.72 27.73
N ALA A 537 -0.82 7.65 28.02
CA ALA A 537 -0.74 9.02 27.54
C ALA A 537 0.54 9.74 28.03
N LEU A 538 0.86 9.61 29.32
CA LEU A 538 2.09 10.17 29.89
C LEU A 538 3.35 9.50 29.32
N GLY A 539 3.33 8.17 29.18
CA GLY A 539 4.44 7.41 28.59
C GLY A 539 4.75 7.84 27.17
N VAL A 540 3.73 7.94 26.30
CA VAL A 540 3.91 8.37 24.91
C VAL A 540 4.28 9.85 24.82
N GLY A 541 3.70 10.70 25.67
CA GLY A 541 4.09 12.10 25.79
C GLY A 541 5.58 12.25 26.09
N PHE A 542 6.07 11.55 27.12
CA PHE A 542 7.48 11.52 27.47
C PHE A 542 8.36 10.98 26.33
N CYS A 543 8.00 9.83 25.76
CA CYS A 543 8.72 9.25 24.62
C CYS A 543 8.80 10.22 23.43
N SER A 544 7.72 10.94 23.12
CA SER A 544 7.68 11.88 22.00
C SER A 544 8.69 13.02 22.18
N ILE A 545 8.80 13.56 23.40
CA ILE A 545 9.74 14.64 23.73
C ILE A 545 11.18 14.11 23.66
N VAL A 546 11.45 12.95 24.25
CA VAL A 546 12.79 12.34 24.22
C VAL A 546 13.25 12.09 22.79
N LEU A 547 12.40 11.52 21.94
CA LEU A 547 12.75 11.22 20.56
C LEU A 547 12.86 12.49 19.69
N LEU A 548 12.07 13.54 19.97
CA LEU A 548 12.25 14.85 19.36
C LEU A 548 13.63 15.42 19.69
N LEU A 549 14.02 15.41 20.96
CA LEU A 549 15.33 15.90 21.41
C LEU A 549 16.47 15.07 20.79
N ALA A 550 16.29 13.76 20.64
CA ALA A 550 17.25 12.89 19.96
C ALA A 550 17.37 13.18 18.44
N ALA A 551 16.33 13.71 17.80
CA ALA A 551 16.36 14.07 16.38
C ALA A 551 17.13 15.37 16.10
N LEU A 552 17.13 16.32 17.03
CA LEU A 552 17.76 17.64 16.86
C LEU A 552 19.27 17.60 16.53
N PRO A 553 20.13 16.79 17.20
CA PRO A 553 21.56 16.73 16.84
C PRO A 553 21.80 16.17 15.43
N LEU A 554 20.82 15.46 14.84
CA LEU A 554 20.94 14.84 13.51
C LEU A 554 20.59 15.80 12.38
N CYS A 555 20.25 17.07 12.67
CA CYS A 555 19.86 18.07 11.68
C CYS A 555 20.91 18.26 10.57
N ARG A 556 22.21 18.22 10.90
CA ARG A 556 23.27 18.37 9.90
C ARG A 556 23.22 17.27 8.84
N TRP A 557 23.00 16.01 9.24
CA TRP A 557 22.87 14.92 8.28
C TRP A 557 21.61 15.08 7.42
N LEU A 558 20.50 15.49 8.04
CA LEU A 558 19.22 15.74 7.37
C LEU A 558 19.25 16.91 6.36
N GLU A 559 20.21 17.84 6.48
CA GLU A 559 20.42 18.91 5.49
C GLU A 559 21.29 18.46 4.31
N LEU A 560 22.27 17.59 4.57
CA LEU A 560 23.25 17.20 3.57
C LEU A 560 22.81 16.00 2.73
N LEU A 561 22.14 15.00 3.33
CA LEU A 561 21.70 13.78 2.63
C LEU A 561 20.86 14.03 1.35
N PRO A 562 19.92 15.00 1.32
CA PRO A 562 19.18 15.32 0.10
C PRO A 562 20.03 15.81 -1.08
N LEU A 563 21.29 16.21 -0.86
CA LEU A 563 22.20 16.68 -1.92
C LEU A 563 22.73 15.53 -2.78
N GLY A 564 22.52 14.28 -2.36
CA GLY A 564 23.01 13.08 -3.04
C GLY A 564 24.26 12.51 -2.38
N ASP A 565 24.55 11.25 -2.71
CA ASP A 565 25.58 10.44 -2.02
C ASP A 565 26.99 11.00 -2.23
N GLY A 566 27.30 11.46 -3.44
CA GLY A 566 28.60 12.06 -3.78
C GLY A 566 28.87 13.33 -2.97
N SER A 567 27.95 14.30 -3.02
CA SER A 567 28.07 15.58 -2.30
C SER A 567 28.03 15.40 -0.78
N SER A 568 27.20 14.49 -0.26
CA SER A 568 27.14 14.20 1.17
C SER A 568 28.44 13.60 1.68
N ARG A 569 29.03 12.67 0.92
CA ARG A 569 30.30 12.03 1.27
C ARG A 569 31.47 13.01 1.23
N SER A 570 31.52 13.92 0.25
CA SER A 570 32.56 14.95 0.19
C SER A 570 32.48 15.95 1.34
N LEU A 571 31.28 16.18 1.89
CA LEU A 571 31.04 17.03 3.06
C LEU A 571 31.24 16.31 4.41
N GLY A 572 31.76 15.07 4.38
CA GLY A 572 32.15 14.30 5.57
C GLY A 572 31.03 13.52 6.24
N VAL A 573 29.88 13.30 5.58
CA VAL A 573 28.77 12.53 6.16
C VAL A 573 29.04 11.02 6.06
N PRO A 574 29.07 10.27 7.18
CA PRO A 574 29.20 8.81 7.14
C PRO A 574 27.86 8.19 6.69
N LEU A 575 27.69 7.97 5.39
CA LEU A 575 26.41 7.57 4.78
C LEU A 575 25.74 6.37 5.47
N VAL A 576 26.47 5.27 5.69
CA VAL A 576 25.89 4.06 6.30
C VAL A 576 25.45 4.31 7.74
N ARG A 577 26.30 4.92 8.57
CA ARG A 577 25.98 5.19 9.99
C ARG A 577 24.83 6.18 10.13
N SER A 578 24.87 7.26 9.35
CA SER A 578 23.81 8.28 9.36
C SER A 578 22.47 7.70 8.91
N ARG A 579 22.43 6.92 7.82
CA ARG A 579 21.22 6.23 7.35
C ARG A 579 20.69 5.25 8.40
N MET A 580 21.54 4.41 8.98
CA MET A 580 21.14 3.43 9.99
C MET A 580 20.55 4.11 11.23
N LEU A 581 21.19 5.18 11.74
CA LEU A 581 20.69 5.92 12.90
C LEU A 581 19.38 6.65 12.61
N LEU A 582 19.26 7.31 11.45
CA LEU A 582 18.03 7.99 11.05
C LEU A 582 16.88 7.02 10.82
N LEU A 583 17.14 5.85 10.21
CA LEU A 583 16.16 4.79 10.05
C LEU A 583 15.74 4.19 11.39
N GLY A 584 16.69 3.93 12.30
CA GLY A 584 16.39 3.45 13.64
C GLY A 584 15.58 4.45 14.46
N LEU A 585 15.89 5.75 14.36
CA LEU A 585 15.11 6.78 15.03
C LEU A 585 13.69 6.91 14.43
N ALA A 586 13.57 6.92 13.10
CA ALA A 586 12.28 6.90 12.43
C ALA A 586 11.47 5.66 12.80
N ALA A 587 12.12 4.51 12.95
CA ALA A 587 11.51 3.26 13.39
C ALA A 587 10.94 3.36 14.79
N LEU A 588 11.71 3.88 15.76
CA LEU A 588 11.26 4.06 17.13
C LEU A 588 10.10 5.05 17.23
N LEU A 589 10.18 6.17 16.52
CA LEU A 589 9.09 7.15 16.41
C LEU A 589 7.81 6.52 15.83
N THR A 590 7.95 5.71 14.78
CA THR A 590 6.82 5.05 14.12
C THR A 590 6.20 3.97 15.00
N ALA A 591 7.03 3.11 15.60
CA ALA A 591 6.58 2.05 16.49
C ALA A 591 5.89 2.60 17.73
N GLY A 592 6.47 3.61 18.40
CA GLY A 592 5.86 4.20 19.59
C GLY A 592 4.51 4.86 19.32
N ALA A 593 4.34 5.51 18.17
CA ALA A 593 3.03 6.05 17.77
C ALA A 593 2.04 4.92 17.42
N THR A 594 2.51 3.91 16.68
CA THR A 594 1.68 2.80 16.21
C THR A 594 1.13 1.97 17.36
N LEU A 595 1.92 1.72 18.41
CA LEU A 595 1.49 0.91 19.56
C LEU A 595 0.31 1.51 20.31
N VAL A 596 0.13 2.83 20.25
CA VAL A 596 -0.88 3.53 21.05
C VAL A 596 -2.09 3.91 20.22
N ILE A 597 -1.87 4.46 19.03
CA ILE A 597 -2.98 4.90 18.18
C ILE A 597 -3.33 3.87 17.12
N GLY A 598 -2.36 3.13 16.61
CA GLY A 598 -2.51 2.21 15.48
C GLY A 598 -1.69 2.63 14.26
N PRO A 599 -1.64 1.79 13.22
CA PRO A 599 -0.76 1.95 12.05
C PRO A 599 -1.24 2.99 11.04
N LEU A 600 -2.52 3.42 11.10
CA LEU A 600 -3.11 4.31 10.10
C LEU A 600 -2.99 5.78 10.48
N SER A 601 -2.12 6.52 9.78
CA SER A 601 -2.07 7.98 9.86
C SER A 601 -1.28 8.66 8.73
N PHE A 602 -2.01 9.39 7.89
CA PHE A 602 -1.46 10.26 6.84
C PHE A 602 -0.57 11.42 7.36
N ILE A 603 -0.48 11.59 8.68
CA ILE A 603 0.25 12.70 9.33
C ILE A 603 1.74 12.67 8.99
N GLY A 604 2.34 11.48 8.92
CA GLY A 604 3.76 11.33 8.57
C GLY A 604 4.09 11.86 7.17
N LEU A 605 3.12 11.85 6.25
CA LEU A 605 3.30 12.46 4.93
C LEU A 605 2.93 13.95 4.95
N LEU A 606 1.80 14.29 5.57
CA LEU A 606 1.17 15.61 5.56
C LEU A 606 1.96 16.68 6.31
N ALA A 607 2.26 16.48 7.59
CA ALA A 607 2.80 17.54 8.44
C ALA A 607 4.20 18.04 7.99
N PRO A 608 5.15 17.16 7.59
CA PRO A 608 6.43 17.62 7.05
C PRO A 608 6.31 18.36 5.73
N HIS A 609 5.30 18.02 4.92
CA HIS A 609 5.02 18.71 3.67
C HIS A 609 4.42 20.09 3.91
N LEU A 610 3.44 20.20 4.81
CA LEU A 610 2.87 21.48 5.26
C LEU A 610 3.94 22.41 5.84
N ALA A 611 4.86 21.89 6.67
CA ALA A 611 5.96 22.67 7.21
C ALA A 611 6.82 23.31 6.10
N ARG A 612 7.11 22.58 5.02
CA ARG A 612 7.85 23.13 3.86
C ARG A 612 7.05 24.18 3.10
N LEU A 613 5.75 23.97 2.90
CA LEU A 613 4.87 24.94 2.22
C LEU A 613 4.76 26.26 3.00
N LEU A 614 4.85 26.21 4.33
CA LEU A 614 4.88 27.40 5.19
C LEU A 614 6.25 28.13 5.20
N GLY A 615 7.24 27.63 4.45
CA GLY A 615 8.58 28.20 4.32
C GLY A 615 9.60 27.67 5.33
N LEU A 616 9.29 26.61 6.10
CA LEU A 616 10.21 25.98 7.04
C LEU A 616 11.10 24.96 6.31
N VAL A 617 12.09 25.46 5.57
CA VAL A 617 12.92 24.63 4.66
C VAL A 617 14.20 24.09 5.30
N ARG A 618 14.71 24.65 6.40
CA ARG A 618 15.88 24.11 7.12
C ARG A 618 15.51 22.88 7.95
N ALA A 619 16.44 21.95 8.20
CA ALA A 619 16.09 20.68 8.86
C ALA A 619 15.51 20.92 10.25
N ARG A 620 16.14 21.77 11.06
CA ARG A 620 15.67 22.09 12.41
C ARG A 620 14.29 22.73 12.41
N SER A 621 14.07 23.75 11.57
CA SER A 621 12.78 24.44 11.49
C SER A 621 11.68 23.54 10.94
N GLN A 622 12.01 22.66 9.99
CA GLN A 622 11.06 21.72 9.42
C GLN A 622 10.68 20.65 10.45
N LEU A 623 11.65 20.09 11.19
CA LEU A 623 11.38 19.10 12.25
C LEU A 623 10.44 19.66 13.31
N LEU A 624 10.74 20.85 13.83
CA LEU A 624 9.90 21.50 14.86
C LEU A 624 8.53 21.89 14.32
N GLY A 625 8.48 22.46 13.12
CA GLY A 625 7.21 22.82 12.47
C GLY A 625 6.35 21.60 12.15
N ALA A 626 6.96 20.52 11.65
CA ALA A 626 6.27 19.27 11.38
C ALA A 626 5.74 18.62 12.66
N ALA A 627 6.54 18.60 13.74
CA ALA A 627 6.10 18.08 15.04
C ALA A 627 4.86 18.82 15.55
N LEU A 628 4.88 20.16 15.54
CA LEU A 628 3.75 20.99 15.97
C LEU A 628 2.53 20.83 15.07
N LEU A 629 2.71 20.82 13.74
CA LEU A 629 1.62 20.59 12.79
C LEU A 629 1.02 19.19 12.94
N GLY A 630 1.85 18.17 13.14
CA GLY A 630 1.40 16.80 13.36
C GLY A 630 0.57 16.68 14.63
N ALA A 631 1.03 17.27 15.73
CA ALA A 631 0.29 17.31 16.99
C ALA A 631 -1.04 18.08 16.83
N LEU A 632 -1.00 19.27 16.21
CA LEU A 632 -2.19 20.10 15.96
C LEU A 632 -3.24 19.36 15.12
N VAL A 633 -2.84 18.78 13.98
CA VAL A 633 -3.75 18.06 13.09
C VAL A 633 -4.36 16.87 13.81
N MET A 634 -3.59 16.13 14.61
CA MET A 634 -4.11 14.95 15.29
C MET A 634 -5.06 15.30 16.45
N VAL A 635 -4.79 16.37 17.19
CA VAL A 635 -5.72 16.89 18.23
C VAL A 635 -7.03 17.34 17.59
N LEU A 636 -6.97 18.06 16.46
CA LEU A 636 -8.17 18.47 15.74
C LEU A 636 -8.93 17.26 15.17
N ALA A 637 -8.21 16.26 14.65
CA ALA A 637 -8.83 15.05 14.12
C ALA A 637 -9.51 14.22 15.23
N ASP A 638 -8.87 14.10 16.38
CA ASP A 638 -9.43 13.44 17.54
C ASP A 638 -10.66 14.18 18.09
N TRP A 639 -10.62 15.52 18.17
CA TRP A 639 -11.77 16.32 18.57
C TRP A 639 -12.94 16.20 17.59
N LEU A 640 -12.69 16.39 16.29
CA LEU A 640 -13.73 16.25 15.27
C LEU A 640 -14.29 14.82 15.25
N GLY A 641 -13.45 13.80 15.40
CA GLY A 641 -13.86 12.39 15.36
C GLY A 641 -14.87 12.04 16.45
N ARG A 642 -14.80 12.68 17.62
CA ARG A 642 -15.75 12.47 18.72
C ARG A 642 -17.07 13.21 18.55
N ASN A 643 -17.06 14.31 17.80
CA ASN A 643 -18.18 15.25 17.74
C ASN A 643 -18.97 15.14 16.43
N LEU A 644 -18.37 14.77 15.29
CA LEU A 644 -19.07 14.83 14.00
C LEU A 644 -20.22 13.83 13.84
N LEU A 645 -20.13 12.66 14.47
CA LEU A 645 -21.11 11.57 14.31
C LEU A 645 -21.73 11.14 15.65
N PHE A 646 -21.75 12.01 16.65
CA PHE A 646 -22.28 11.68 17.99
C PHE A 646 -23.68 11.04 17.90
N PRO A 647 -23.95 9.91 18.60
CA PRO A 647 -23.11 9.26 19.61
C PRO A 647 -22.01 8.33 19.07
N ALA A 648 -21.98 8.04 17.77
CA ALA A 648 -20.88 7.31 17.15
C ALA A 648 -19.62 8.19 17.04
N GLN A 649 -18.44 7.56 16.94
CA GLN A 649 -17.17 8.28 16.83
C GLN A 649 -16.35 7.75 15.65
N LEU A 650 -15.70 8.66 14.93
CA LEU A 650 -14.70 8.30 13.95
C LEU A 650 -13.31 8.25 14.62
N PRO A 651 -12.51 7.21 14.32
CA PRO A 651 -11.11 7.15 14.72
C PRO A 651 -10.31 8.35 14.23
N ALA A 652 -9.48 8.91 15.10
CA ALA A 652 -8.69 10.10 14.82
C ALA A 652 -7.74 9.89 13.61
N GLY A 653 -7.13 8.72 13.49
CA GLY A 653 -6.24 8.37 12.38
C GLY A 653 -6.96 8.32 11.02
N LEU A 654 -8.17 7.75 10.97
CA LEU A 654 -9.01 7.79 9.77
C LEU A 654 -9.41 9.21 9.40
N LEU A 655 -9.87 10.01 10.36
CA LEU A 655 -10.27 11.38 10.07
C LEU A 655 -9.09 12.24 9.61
N ALA A 656 -7.92 12.10 10.24
CA ALA A 656 -6.70 12.75 9.80
C ALA A 656 -6.32 12.33 8.36
N SER A 657 -6.57 11.07 7.99
CA SER A 657 -6.30 10.55 6.65
C SER A 657 -7.29 11.07 5.60
N LEU A 658 -8.56 11.23 5.96
CA LEU A 658 -9.56 11.87 5.09
C LEU A 658 -9.23 13.34 4.85
N VAL A 659 -8.96 14.10 5.90
CA VAL A 659 -8.60 15.53 5.78
C VAL A 659 -7.28 15.70 5.01
N GLY A 660 -6.26 14.89 5.35
CA GLY A 660 -4.96 14.90 4.69
C GLY A 660 -5.04 14.54 3.21
N GLY A 661 -5.75 13.47 2.86
CA GLY A 661 -5.94 13.03 1.48
C GLY A 661 -6.65 14.09 0.62
N ALA A 662 -7.73 14.68 1.13
CA ALA A 662 -8.43 15.78 0.48
C ALA A 662 -7.52 16.98 0.22
N TYR A 663 -6.74 17.39 1.21
CA TYR A 663 -5.77 18.47 1.08
C TYR A 663 -4.70 18.17 0.02
N PHE A 664 -4.14 16.95 0.01
CA PHE A 664 -3.12 16.57 -0.99
C PHE A 664 -3.66 16.56 -2.41
N MET A 665 -4.88 16.06 -2.62
CA MET A 665 -5.52 16.10 -3.94
C MET A 665 -5.69 17.55 -4.43
N LEU A 666 -6.07 18.48 -3.56
CA LEU A 666 -6.16 19.90 -3.90
C LEU A 666 -4.80 20.51 -4.25
N CYS A 667 -3.75 20.18 -3.49
CA CYS A 667 -2.38 20.62 -3.77
C CYS A 667 -1.84 20.06 -5.10
N LEU A 668 -2.06 18.78 -5.38
CA LEU A 668 -1.70 18.12 -6.64
C LEU A 668 -2.43 18.72 -7.86
N ARG A 669 -3.62 19.29 -7.66
CA ARG A 669 -4.35 19.99 -8.73
C ARG A 669 -3.79 21.40 -8.98
N ARG A 670 -3.34 22.09 -7.94
CA ARG A 670 -2.84 23.48 -8.02
C ARG A 670 -1.41 23.57 -8.54
N HIS A 671 -0.56 22.59 -8.20
CA HIS A 671 0.83 22.52 -8.62
C HIS A 671 1.06 21.34 -9.55
#